data_AF-A0A5N5GF91-F1
#
_entry.id   AF-A0A5N5GF91-F1
#
_cell.length_a   1.000
_cell.length_b   1.000
_cell.length_c   1.000
_cell.angle_alpha   90.00
_cell.angle_beta   90.00
_cell.angle_gamma   90.00
#
_symmetry.space_group_name_H-M   'P 1'
#
loop_
_entity.id
_entity.type
_entity.pdbx_description
1 polymer ?
#
loop_
_entity_poly.entity_id
_entity_poly.type
_entity_poly.pdbx_seq_one_letter_code
_entity_poly.pdbx_strand_id
1 'polypeptide(L)'
;MGASRNSDPNQDGSDEQQKRSEIYTYDAPWDIYAMNWSVRRDKKYRLAIASHLEQYPNRVEIVQLDDSNGEIRSDPNLSFEHPYTPTKTIFIPDKECQKPDLLATSSDFLRVWRISGDEDDSDSSSSVELKSLLNGNKNSEYCGPITSFDWNEAEPKRIGTSSIDTTCTIWDIEREAVDTQLIAHDKEVYDIAWGGVGVFASVSADGSVRVFDLRDKEHSTIIYESSEPDTPLVRLGWNKQDPRYMATIIMDSAKVVVLDIRFPTLPVVELQRHQSSVNAIAWAPHSSCHICTAGDDSQALIWDLSSMGQPVEGGLDPILAYTAGAEIEQLQWSSSQPDWVAIAFSTKLQILRANGKGFAEFSGLRTSSACLPFGRKTSDDLFSVIAFQTSAVGSNGGYKKGVTEAKLKVAINGFGRIGRNFLRCWHGRKDSPLDVIAINDTGGVKQASHLLKYDSTLGIFDADVKPVGDNGLSVDGKIIKVVSSRNPIDLPWKDLEIDLVIEGTGVFVDREGAGKHLLAGAKKVLITAPGKGDIPTYVVGVNADAYSPDETIISNASCTTNCLAPFVKVLDQKFGIIKGTMTTTHSYTGDQRLLDASHRDLRRARAAALNIVPTSTGAAKAVALVLPSLKGKLNGIALRVPTPNVSVVDLVVQVTKKTFAEEVNAAFRDSAEKELAGILSVCDEPLVSVDFRCTDVSSTVDSSLTMVMGDDMVKVIAWYDNEWGYSQRVVDLADIVANNWK
;
A
#
# COMPACT_ATOMS: atom_id res chain seq x y z
N MET A 1 46.99 57.13 -0.36
CA MET A 1 46.09 58.28 -0.62
C MET A 1 46.22 58.62 -2.09
N GLY A 2 45.22 58.76 -2.95
CA GLY A 2 43.76 58.67 -2.88
C GLY A 2 43.24 58.52 -4.33
N ALA A 3 42.03 58.02 -4.49
CA ALA A 3 41.43 57.53 -5.73
C ALA A 3 40.87 58.63 -6.67
N SER A 4 40.70 58.32 -7.98
CA SER A 4 39.37 58.28 -8.64
C SER A 4 39.37 57.88 -10.14
N ARG A 5 38.56 56.84 -10.43
CA ARG A 5 37.59 56.56 -11.52
C ARG A 5 37.88 56.66 -13.04
N ASN A 6 37.54 55.50 -13.67
CA ASN A 6 36.80 55.21 -14.91
C ASN A 6 37.43 55.42 -16.30
N SER A 7 37.62 54.31 -17.03
CA SER A 7 36.80 53.92 -18.20
C SER A 7 37.35 52.65 -18.90
N ASP A 8 36.51 51.63 -19.09
CA ASP A 8 36.73 50.52 -20.05
C ASP A 8 36.56 51.01 -21.50
N PRO A 9 37.21 50.37 -22.50
CA PRO A 9 36.51 49.31 -23.25
C PRO A 9 37.36 48.12 -23.74
N ASN A 10 36.72 46.94 -23.74
CA ASN A 10 36.93 45.69 -24.51
C ASN A 10 37.97 45.68 -25.65
N GLN A 11 38.87 44.68 -25.64
CA GLN A 11 38.87 43.57 -26.63
C GLN A 11 39.92 42.47 -26.32
N ASP A 12 39.51 41.25 -26.64
CA ASP A 12 40.30 40.04 -26.95
C ASP A 12 41.00 39.25 -25.83
N GLY A 13 40.24 38.28 -25.30
CA GLY A 13 40.75 37.04 -24.73
C GLY A 13 39.76 35.91 -25.02
N SER A 14 39.89 35.28 -26.19
CA SER A 14 39.14 34.08 -26.59
C SER A 14 39.68 32.84 -25.89
N ASP A 15 38.74 32.01 -25.43
CA ASP A 15 38.74 30.54 -25.37
C ASP A 15 39.89 29.80 -24.67
N GLU A 16 39.57 29.18 -23.52
CA GLU A 16 39.69 27.73 -23.28
C GLU A 16 39.26 27.39 -21.84
N GLN A 17 37.95 27.32 -21.60
CA GLN A 17 37.42 26.51 -20.50
C GLN A 17 37.08 25.15 -21.13
N GLN A 18 38.03 24.22 -21.10
CA GLN A 18 37.89 22.85 -21.59
C GLN A 18 36.52 22.27 -21.16
N LYS A 19 35.68 21.92 -22.15
CA LYS A 19 34.49 21.07 -21.96
C LYS A 19 34.96 19.77 -21.29
N ARG A 20 34.81 19.64 -19.97
CA ARG A 20 35.07 18.38 -19.26
C ARG A 20 34.08 17.34 -19.79
N SER A 21 34.58 16.17 -20.20
CA SER A 21 33.74 15.06 -20.63
C SER A 21 32.83 14.60 -19.50
N GLU A 22 31.55 14.36 -19.81
CA GLU A 22 30.55 13.92 -18.82
C GLU A 22 30.44 12.39 -18.72
N ILE A 23 31.24 11.69 -19.53
CA ILE A 23 31.36 10.24 -19.61
C ILE A 23 32.84 9.88 -19.64
N TYR A 24 33.24 8.97 -18.77
CA TYR A 24 34.59 8.41 -18.73
C TYR A 24 34.50 6.91 -18.93
N THR A 25 35.32 6.37 -19.83
CA THR A 25 35.35 4.94 -20.15
C THR A 25 36.70 4.35 -19.78
N TYR A 26 36.67 3.18 -19.14
CA TYR A 26 37.82 2.34 -18.89
C TYR A 26 37.61 1.00 -19.58
N ASP A 27 38.62 0.55 -20.32
CA ASP A 27 38.66 -0.75 -20.98
C ASP A 27 39.48 -1.71 -20.13
N ALA A 28 38.79 -2.63 -19.44
CA ALA A 28 39.42 -3.71 -18.70
C ALA A 28 39.94 -4.78 -19.67
N PRO A 29 40.97 -5.55 -19.30
CA PRO A 29 41.49 -6.63 -20.14
C PRO A 29 40.60 -7.90 -20.13
N TRP A 30 39.48 -7.88 -19.43
CA TRP A 30 38.56 -8.99 -19.20
C TRP A 30 37.12 -8.49 -18.98
N ASP A 31 36.14 -9.38 -19.08
CA ASP A 31 34.73 -9.02 -18.85
C ASP A 31 34.46 -8.72 -17.37
N ILE A 32 33.82 -7.58 -17.11
CA ILE A 32 33.56 -7.08 -15.76
C ILE A 32 32.25 -7.67 -15.26
N TYR A 33 32.32 -8.44 -14.17
CA TYR A 33 31.19 -9.18 -13.63
C TYR A 33 30.63 -8.59 -12.35
N ALA A 34 31.46 -7.96 -11.52
CA ALA A 34 31.02 -7.22 -10.34
C ALA A 34 31.78 -5.91 -10.22
N MET A 35 31.09 -4.88 -9.73
CA MET A 35 31.72 -3.58 -9.45
C MET A 35 31.05 -2.87 -8.28
N ASN A 36 31.80 -1.98 -7.60
CA ASN A 36 31.23 -1.08 -6.60
C ASN A 36 32.11 0.14 -6.33
N TRP A 37 31.47 1.21 -5.89
CA TRP A 37 32.12 2.46 -5.52
C TRP A 37 32.75 2.38 -4.13
N SER A 38 33.92 3.01 -3.99
CA SER A 38 34.40 3.40 -2.67
C SER A 38 33.57 4.57 -2.14
N VAL A 39 33.17 4.47 -0.87
CA VAL A 39 32.36 5.51 -0.22
C VAL A 39 33.20 6.51 0.57
N ARG A 40 34.52 6.28 0.67
CA ARG A 40 35.44 7.14 1.43
C ARG A 40 35.57 8.52 0.77
N ARG A 41 35.70 9.56 1.59
CA ARG A 41 35.80 10.96 1.10
C ARG A 41 37.21 11.36 0.65
N ASP A 42 38.23 10.70 1.18
CA ASP A 42 39.65 10.90 0.84
C ASP A 42 40.00 10.36 -0.55
N LYS A 43 39.34 9.29 -1.01
CA LYS A 43 39.57 8.62 -2.29
C LYS A 43 38.35 8.74 -3.20
N LYS A 44 38.21 9.91 -3.83
CA LYS A 44 37.12 10.19 -4.79
C LYS A 44 37.27 9.38 -6.07
N TYR A 45 36.11 9.06 -6.65
CA TYR A 45 35.95 8.38 -7.93
C TYR A 45 36.66 7.02 -8.06
N ARG A 46 36.78 6.30 -6.94
CA ARG A 46 37.42 4.99 -6.88
C ARG A 46 36.39 3.87 -6.94
N LEU A 47 36.63 2.85 -7.76
CA LEU A 47 35.81 1.64 -7.85
C LEU A 47 36.69 0.39 -7.73
N ALA A 48 36.09 -0.70 -7.27
CA ALA A 48 36.63 -2.04 -7.45
C ALA A 48 35.85 -2.72 -8.56
N ILE A 49 36.56 -3.35 -9.50
CA ILE A 49 36.00 -4.17 -10.56
C ILE A 49 36.52 -5.60 -10.41
N ALA A 50 35.71 -6.59 -10.78
CA ALA A 50 36.05 -8.00 -10.69
C ALA A 50 35.75 -8.72 -12.00
N SER A 51 36.64 -9.64 -12.38
CA SER A 51 36.59 -10.35 -13.65
C SER A 51 35.63 -11.54 -13.63
N HIS A 52 35.11 -11.90 -14.80
CA HIS A 52 34.66 -13.24 -15.11
C HIS A 52 35.58 -13.88 -16.15
N LEU A 53 36.42 -14.81 -15.70
CA LEU A 53 37.32 -15.58 -16.56
C LEU A 53 36.92 -17.06 -16.49
N GLU A 54 36.73 -17.70 -17.64
CA GLU A 54 36.45 -19.14 -17.73
C GLU A 54 37.60 -19.99 -17.15
N GLN A 55 38.84 -19.49 -17.23
CA GLN A 55 40.04 -20.13 -16.69
C GLN A 55 40.48 -19.43 -15.40
N TYR A 56 40.85 -20.22 -14.39
CA TYR A 56 41.36 -19.72 -13.12
C TYR A 56 42.82 -19.25 -13.23
N PRO A 57 43.24 -18.23 -12.45
CA PRO A 57 42.47 -17.48 -11.44
C PRO A 57 41.73 -16.26 -12.01
N ASN A 58 40.68 -15.81 -11.32
CA ASN A 58 40.03 -14.52 -11.60
C ASN A 58 40.84 -13.35 -11.02
N ARG A 59 40.44 -12.11 -11.29
CA ARG A 59 41.12 -10.89 -10.84
C ARG A 59 40.15 -9.89 -10.25
N VAL A 60 40.64 -9.12 -9.28
CA VAL A 60 39.99 -7.92 -8.75
C VAL A 60 40.97 -6.77 -8.87
N GLU A 61 40.48 -5.64 -9.38
CA GLU A 61 41.28 -4.46 -9.67
C GLU A 61 40.59 -3.21 -9.14
N ILE A 62 41.35 -2.33 -8.49
CA ILE A 62 40.85 -1.04 -8.02
C ILE A 62 41.27 0.03 -9.02
N VAL A 63 40.27 0.70 -9.58
CA VAL A 63 40.43 1.76 -10.58
C VAL A 63 39.97 3.09 -10.00
N GLN A 64 40.59 4.18 -10.45
CA GLN A 64 40.27 5.52 -9.97
C GLN A 64 40.31 6.54 -11.11
N LEU A 65 39.25 7.34 -11.23
CA LEU A 65 39.23 8.48 -12.14
C LEU A 65 40.08 9.63 -11.57
N ASP A 66 41.05 10.08 -12.35
CA ASP A 66 41.83 11.27 -12.08
C ASP A 66 41.10 12.49 -12.69
N ASP A 67 40.53 13.34 -11.84
CA ASP A 67 39.73 14.52 -12.25
C ASP A 67 40.57 15.58 -13.00
N SER A 68 41.90 15.48 -12.97
CA SER A 68 42.80 16.43 -13.64
C SER A 68 42.96 16.15 -15.13
N ASN A 69 43.04 14.87 -15.52
CA ASN A 69 43.21 14.45 -16.91
C ASN A 69 41.97 13.74 -17.48
N GLY A 70 41.00 13.38 -16.66
CA GLY A 70 39.78 12.68 -17.07
C GLY A 70 40.01 11.22 -17.47
N GLU A 71 41.11 10.59 -17.04
CA GLU A 71 41.38 9.18 -17.31
C GLU A 71 41.13 8.33 -16.07
N ILE A 72 40.53 7.17 -16.28
CA ILE A 72 40.42 6.14 -15.25
C ILE A 72 41.71 5.35 -15.25
N ARG A 73 42.49 5.47 -14.18
CA ARG A 73 43.75 4.76 -13.99
C ARG A 73 43.52 3.53 -13.14
N SER A 74 44.25 2.48 -13.45
CA SER A 74 44.41 1.34 -12.56
C SER A 74 45.82 1.29 -12.00
N ASP A 75 45.95 1.00 -10.71
CA ASP A 75 47.24 0.78 -10.07
C ASP A 75 47.53 -0.73 -10.07
N PRO A 76 48.61 -1.20 -10.72
CA PRO A 76 49.00 -2.60 -10.70
C PRO A 76 49.15 -3.19 -9.30
N ASN A 77 49.51 -2.39 -8.29
CA ASN A 77 49.64 -2.86 -6.91
C ASN A 77 48.29 -3.02 -6.20
N LEU A 78 47.23 -2.44 -6.75
CA LEU A 78 45.85 -2.60 -6.30
C LEU A 78 45.06 -3.60 -7.15
N SER A 79 45.76 -4.39 -7.99
CA SER A 79 45.23 -5.54 -8.71
C SER A 79 45.74 -6.83 -8.06
N PHE A 80 44.84 -7.76 -7.74
CA PHE A 80 45.19 -9.02 -7.11
C PHE A 80 44.39 -10.20 -7.67
N GLU A 81 44.93 -11.40 -7.52
CA GLU A 81 44.28 -12.64 -7.97
C GLU A 81 43.19 -13.08 -6.99
N HIS A 82 42.11 -13.58 -7.55
CA HIS A 82 40.97 -14.12 -6.81
C HIS A 82 40.70 -15.56 -7.26
N PRO A 83 40.53 -16.53 -6.33
CA PRO A 83 40.45 -17.95 -6.70
C PRO A 83 39.30 -18.28 -7.65
N TYR A 84 38.14 -17.65 -7.48
CA TYR A 84 36.93 -17.86 -8.27
C TYR A 84 36.34 -16.53 -8.75
N THR A 85 35.38 -16.54 -9.67
CA THR A 85 34.71 -15.31 -10.10
C THR A 85 33.96 -14.66 -8.93
N PRO A 86 34.27 -13.40 -8.59
CA PRO A 86 33.58 -12.72 -7.50
C PRO A 86 32.15 -12.31 -7.90
N THR A 87 31.12 -12.80 -7.20
CA THR A 87 29.72 -12.45 -7.51
C THR A 87 29.34 -11.02 -7.15
N LYS A 88 30.05 -10.44 -6.18
CA LYS A 88 29.86 -9.06 -5.72
C LYS A 88 31.15 -8.55 -5.08
N THR A 89 31.36 -7.24 -5.14
CA THR A 89 32.44 -6.53 -4.45
C THR A 89 31.81 -5.34 -3.72
N ILE A 90 32.20 -5.07 -2.46
CA ILE A 90 31.66 -3.92 -1.70
C ILE A 90 32.75 -3.41 -0.76
N PHE A 91 33.02 -2.09 -0.79
CA PHE A 91 33.89 -1.44 0.18
C PHE A 91 33.19 -1.29 1.53
N ILE A 92 33.95 -1.25 2.62
CA ILE A 92 33.39 -0.89 3.93
C ILE A 92 32.61 0.43 3.84
N PRO A 93 31.36 0.49 4.36
CA PRO A 93 30.51 1.68 4.25
C PRO A 93 30.92 2.77 5.26
N ASP A 94 32.19 3.20 5.22
CA ASP A 94 32.74 4.22 6.09
C ASP A 94 33.12 5.48 5.30
N LYS A 95 32.24 6.49 5.35
CA LYS A 95 32.42 7.76 4.63
C LYS A 95 33.43 8.69 5.32
N GLU A 96 33.59 8.57 6.63
CA GLU A 96 34.42 9.47 7.44
C GLU A 96 35.85 8.94 7.64
N CYS A 97 36.17 7.79 7.03
CA CYS A 97 37.52 7.22 7.00
C CYS A 97 38.08 6.86 8.40
N GLN A 98 37.21 6.49 9.35
CA GLN A 98 37.58 6.14 10.71
C GLN A 98 38.10 4.70 10.86
N LYS A 99 37.72 3.81 9.94
CA LYS A 99 38.11 2.41 9.91
C LYS A 99 39.17 2.17 8.82
N PRO A 100 39.95 1.08 8.94
CA PRO A 100 40.84 0.64 7.87
C PRO A 100 40.08 0.51 6.55
N ASP A 101 40.76 0.80 5.44
CA ASP A 101 40.17 0.62 4.11
C ASP A 101 40.03 -0.87 3.81
N LEU A 102 38.79 -1.35 3.79
CA LEU A 102 38.46 -2.76 3.57
C LEU A 102 37.60 -2.92 2.33
N LEU A 103 37.86 -3.99 1.59
CA LEU A 103 37.07 -4.46 0.46
C LEU A 103 36.60 -5.88 0.73
N ALA A 104 35.32 -6.15 0.62
CA ALA A 104 34.78 -7.50 0.70
C ALA A 104 34.47 -8.06 -0.69
N THR A 105 34.70 -9.36 -0.89
CA THR A 105 34.37 -10.09 -2.13
C THR A 105 33.67 -11.41 -1.82
N SER A 106 32.69 -11.78 -2.63
CA SER A 106 31.93 -13.04 -2.50
C SER A 106 32.32 -14.05 -3.57
N SER A 107 32.37 -15.33 -3.20
CA SER A 107 32.59 -16.46 -4.13
C SER A 107 32.28 -17.78 -3.41
N ASP A 108 33.23 -18.71 -3.28
CA ASP A 108 33.15 -19.86 -2.38
C ASP A 108 33.04 -19.43 -0.90
N PHE A 109 33.80 -18.40 -0.52
CA PHE A 109 33.79 -17.80 0.82
C PHE A 109 33.71 -16.28 0.74
N LEU A 110 33.31 -15.67 1.86
CA LEU A 110 33.39 -14.22 2.03
C LEU A 110 34.82 -13.86 2.42
N ARG A 111 35.49 -13.10 1.58
CA ARG A 111 36.86 -12.61 1.82
C ARG A 111 36.83 -11.13 2.12
N VAL A 112 37.59 -10.72 3.13
CA VAL A 112 37.80 -9.31 3.47
C VAL A 112 39.26 -9.00 3.22
N TRP A 113 39.50 -8.06 2.33
CA TRP A 113 40.81 -7.56 1.92
C TRP A 113 41.05 -6.22 2.60
N ARG A 114 42.28 -6.01 3.07
CA ARG A 114 42.73 -4.71 3.55
C ARG A 114 43.52 -4.03 2.44
N ILE A 115 43.15 -2.80 2.15
CA ILE A 115 43.86 -1.93 1.21
C ILE A 115 44.74 -1.01 2.05
N SER A 116 46.05 -1.11 1.86
CA SER A 116 47.02 -0.21 2.46
C SER A 116 47.37 0.85 1.42
N GLY A 117 47.32 2.12 1.81
CA GLY A 117 47.70 3.27 1.00
C GLY A 117 48.32 4.36 1.86
N ASP A 118 48.96 5.35 1.23
CA ASP A 118 49.83 6.40 1.77
C ASP A 118 49.25 7.25 2.93
N GLU A 119 49.00 6.64 4.08
CA GLU A 119 48.84 7.31 5.36
C GLU A 119 49.85 6.69 6.34
N ASP A 120 51.01 7.34 6.41
CA ASP A 120 52.01 7.36 7.50
C ASP A 120 53.47 6.94 7.20
N ASP A 121 53.85 6.43 6.01
CA ASP A 121 55.27 6.18 5.69
C ASP A 121 55.64 6.55 4.25
N SER A 122 56.68 7.37 4.10
CA SER A 122 57.18 7.90 2.82
C SER A 122 57.86 6.85 1.90
N ASP A 123 57.68 5.56 2.16
CA ASP A 123 58.31 4.44 1.45
C ASP A 123 57.38 3.23 1.20
N SER A 124 56.10 3.26 1.60
CA SER A 124 55.20 2.10 1.41
C SER A 124 54.38 2.20 0.12
N SER A 125 54.63 1.33 -0.85
CA SER A 125 53.76 1.14 -2.02
C SER A 125 52.36 0.70 -1.60
N SER A 126 51.31 1.25 -2.23
CA SER A 126 49.93 0.78 -2.04
C SER A 126 49.85 -0.73 -2.25
N SER A 127 49.15 -1.46 -1.39
CA SER A 127 49.06 -2.93 -1.47
C SER A 127 47.70 -3.44 -1.02
N VAL A 128 47.33 -4.64 -1.48
CA VAL A 128 46.11 -5.32 -1.04
C VAL A 128 46.47 -6.66 -0.41
N GLU A 129 46.03 -6.86 0.83
CA GLU A 129 46.33 -8.05 1.61
C GLU A 129 45.02 -8.73 2.07
N LEU A 130 44.98 -10.07 2.04
CA LEU A 130 43.85 -10.81 2.60
C LEU A 130 43.86 -10.68 4.12
N LYS A 131 42.86 -10.00 4.68
CA LYS A 131 42.73 -9.82 6.13
C LYS A 131 42.03 -11.00 6.78
N SER A 132 40.86 -11.39 6.24
CA SER A 132 40.01 -12.40 6.87
C SER A 132 39.33 -13.27 5.79
N LEU A 133 39.35 -14.58 5.99
CA LEU A 133 38.58 -15.56 5.22
C LEU A 133 37.46 -16.09 6.12
N LEU A 134 36.23 -15.68 5.85
CA LEU A 134 35.08 -16.01 6.68
C LEU A 134 34.44 -17.31 6.19
N ASN A 135 34.64 -18.38 6.97
CA ASN A 135 34.06 -19.70 6.75
C ASN A 135 33.22 -20.13 7.96
N GLY A 136 31.95 -20.46 7.71
CA GLY A 136 30.94 -20.75 8.72
C GLY A 136 30.98 -22.20 9.20
N ASN A 137 31.62 -23.08 8.45
CA ASN A 137 31.75 -24.50 8.79
C ASN A 137 33.22 -24.90 8.86
N LYS A 138 33.81 -24.82 10.07
CA LYS A 138 35.21 -25.24 10.31
C LYS A 138 35.42 -26.76 10.20
N ASN A 139 34.35 -27.55 10.14
CA ASN A 139 34.37 -29.02 10.14
C ASN A 139 34.14 -29.62 8.75
N SER A 140 33.82 -28.81 7.74
CA SER A 140 33.62 -29.23 6.35
C SER A 140 34.46 -28.33 5.45
N GLU A 141 35.14 -28.93 4.47
CA GLU A 141 35.81 -28.17 3.40
C GLU A 141 34.81 -27.52 2.42
N TYR A 142 33.53 -27.88 2.52
CA TYR A 142 32.47 -27.40 1.62
C TYR A 142 31.41 -26.59 2.39
N CYS A 143 31.21 -25.35 1.95
CA CYS A 143 30.09 -24.46 2.27
C CYS A 143 29.40 -24.10 0.94
N GLY A 144 28.09 -23.85 0.96
CA GLY A 144 27.38 -23.42 -0.25
C GLY A 144 27.98 -22.11 -0.78
N PRO A 145 28.30 -21.99 -2.08
CA PRO A 145 28.86 -20.76 -2.64
C PRO A 145 27.90 -19.57 -2.44
N ILE A 146 28.51 -18.42 -2.19
CA ILE A 146 27.82 -17.17 -1.91
C ILE A 146 27.33 -16.55 -3.22
N THR A 147 26.02 -16.41 -3.33
CA THR A 147 25.34 -15.81 -4.50
C THR A 147 25.46 -14.28 -4.49
N SER A 148 25.39 -13.67 -3.30
CA SER A 148 25.50 -12.23 -3.10
C SER A 148 25.75 -11.90 -1.62
N PHE A 149 26.04 -10.63 -1.33
CA PHE A 149 26.11 -10.11 0.03
C PHE A 149 25.77 -8.61 0.08
N ASP A 150 25.47 -8.10 1.27
CA ASP A 150 25.37 -6.66 1.52
C ASP A 150 26.02 -6.29 2.84
N TRP A 151 26.61 -5.10 2.88
CA TRP A 151 27.28 -4.56 4.06
C TRP A 151 26.30 -3.66 4.82
N ASN A 152 26.16 -3.88 6.13
CA ASN A 152 25.27 -3.07 6.93
C ASN A 152 25.85 -1.66 7.13
N GLU A 153 25.25 -0.64 6.51
CA GLU A 153 25.68 0.76 6.63
C GLU A 153 25.50 1.32 8.06
N ALA A 154 24.49 0.84 8.80
CA ALA A 154 24.21 1.31 10.15
C ALA A 154 25.12 0.63 11.19
N GLU A 155 25.53 -0.61 10.94
CA GLU A 155 26.51 -1.34 11.75
C GLU A 155 27.62 -1.93 10.87
N PRO A 156 28.66 -1.15 10.50
CA PRO A 156 29.71 -1.57 9.57
C PRO A 156 30.57 -2.77 10.00
N LYS A 157 30.34 -3.34 11.19
CA LYS A 157 30.95 -4.60 11.62
C LYS A 157 30.22 -5.83 11.07
N ARG A 158 29.01 -5.66 10.50
CA ARG A 158 28.16 -6.76 10.03
C ARG A 158 28.07 -6.81 8.50
N ILE A 159 28.21 -8.03 7.97
CA ILE A 159 27.89 -8.37 6.57
C ILE A 159 26.85 -9.49 6.58
N GLY A 160 25.86 -9.39 5.70
CA GLY A 160 24.92 -10.47 5.43
C GLY A 160 25.23 -11.09 4.07
N THR A 161 25.31 -12.42 3.99
CA THR A 161 25.57 -13.17 2.74
C THR A 161 24.38 -14.07 2.42
N SER A 162 24.02 -14.19 1.14
CA SER A 162 23.07 -15.18 0.62
C SER A 162 23.82 -16.33 -0.05
N SER A 163 23.24 -17.53 -0.02
CA SER A 163 23.85 -18.74 -0.57
C SER A 163 22.85 -19.60 -1.33
N ILE A 164 23.37 -20.44 -2.23
CA ILE A 164 22.58 -21.47 -2.91
C ILE A 164 22.04 -22.53 -1.94
N ASP A 165 22.61 -22.64 -0.73
CA ASP A 165 22.18 -23.61 0.28
C ASP A 165 20.90 -23.22 1.03
N THR A 166 20.11 -22.28 0.49
CA THR A 166 18.86 -21.72 1.05
C THR A 166 19.05 -20.79 2.26
N THR A 167 20.29 -20.54 2.70
CA THR A 167 20.55 -19.77 3.92
C THR A 167 21.02 -18.33 3.67
N CYS A 168 20.71 -17.47 4.65
CA CYS A 168 21.38 -16.19 4.83
C CYS A 168 22.26 -16.25 6.09
N THR A 169 23.54 -15.91 5.94
CA THR A 169 24.50 -15.91 7.05
C THR A 169 24.93 -14.48 7.38
N ILE A 170 24.85 -14.11 8.65
CA ILE A 170 25.27 -12.81 9.16
C ILE A 170 26.61 -12.99 9.87
N TRP A 171 27.59 -12.21 9.44
CA TRP A 171 28.97 -12.25 9.90
C TRP A 171 29.30 -11.03 10.74
N ASP A 172 30.05 -11.25 11.82
CA ASP A 172 30.74 -10.18 12.53
C ASP A 172 32.21 -10.18 12.07
N ILE A 173 32.60 -9.14 11.34
CA ILE A 173 33.92 -9.01 10.73
C ILE A 173 34.99 -8.70 11.78
N GLU A 174 34.62 -8.02 12.87
CA GLU A 174 35.55 -7.69 13.94
C GLU A 174 35.90 -8.93 14.78
N ARG A 175 34.94 -9.86 14.91
CA ARG A 175 35.11 -11.14 15.61
C ARG A 175 35.52 -12.29 14.69
N GLU A 176 35.52 -12.07 13.38
CA GLU A 176 35.77 -13.05 12.33
C GLU A 176 34.94 -14.34 12.51
N ALA A 177 33.67 -14.16 12.85
CA ALA A 177 32.78 -15.26 13.23
C ALA A 177 31.38 -15.08 12.67
N VAL A 178 30.66 -16.20 12.53
CA VAL A 178 29.22 -16.20 12.26
C VAL A 178 28.49 -15.68 13.50
N ASP A 179 27.73 -14.60 13.34
CA ASP A 179 26.83 -14.08 14.38
C ASP A 179 25.51 -14.89 14.40
N THR A 180 24.95 -15.13 13.22
CA THR A 180 23.76 -15.99 13.06
C THR A 180 23.65 -16.53 11.64
N GLN A 181 23.04 -17.69 11.49
CA GLN A 181 22.67 -18.27 10.20
C GLN A 181 21.17 -18.58 10.22
N LEU A 182 20.47 -18.21 9.17
CA LEU A 182 19.02 -18.31 9.05
C LEU A 182 18.68 -19.12 7.80
N ILE A 183 17.77 -20.07 7.91
CA ILE A 183 17.15 -20.70 6.74
C ILE A 183 16.21 -19.64 6.16
N ALA A 184 16.59 -19.05 5.04
CA ALA A 184 15.91 -17.86 4.54
C ALA A 184 14.72 -18.25 3.66
N HIS A 185 14.94 -19.19 2.75
CA HIS A 185 14.00 -19.57 1.70
C HIS A 185 13.89 -21.09 1.55
N ASP A 186 12.94 -21.54 0.75
CA ASP A 186 12.76 -22.97 0.45
C ASP A 186 13.59 -23.44 -0.75
N LYS A 187 14.20 -22.50 -1.48
CA LYS A 187 15.13 -22.70 -2.61
C LYS A 187 16.35 -21.77 -2.49
N GLU A 188 17.24 -21.80 -3.47
CA GLU A 188 18.46 -20.98 -3.55
C GLU A 188 18.15 -19.49 -3.32
N VAL A 189 18.96 -18.82 -2.50
CA VAL A 189 18.81 -17.38 -2.25
C VAL A 189 19.74 -16.63 -3.20
N TYR A 190 19.22 -15.70 -4.00
CA TYR A 190 20.03 -15.01 -5.02
C TYR A 190 20.61 -13.67 -4.57
N ASP A 191 19.90 -12.92 -3.73
CA ASP A 191 20.36 -11.61 -3.27
C ASP A 191 19.88 -11.29 -1.85
N ILE A 192 20.59 -10.36 -1.21
CA ILE A 192 20.33 -9.87 0.14
C ILE A 192 20.60 -8.36 0.20
N ALA A 193 19.77 -7.62 0.92
CA ALA A 193 19.93 -6.18 1.12
C ALA A 193 19.53 -5.74 2.53
N TRP A 194 20.35 -4.90 3.17
CA TRP A 194 20.06 -4.30 4.48
C TRP A 194 19.10 -3.12 4.36
N GLY A 195 18.07 -3.09 5.20
CA GLY A 195 17.14 -1.96 5.35
C GLY A 195 17.41 -1.08 6.58
N GLY A 196 18.22 -1.55 7.53
CA GLY A 196 18.57 -0.83 8.75
C GLY A 196 19.48 -1.63 9.68
N VAL A 197 19.56 -1.23 10.96
CA VAL A 197 20.48 -1.79 11.97
C VAL A 197 20.40 -3.30 12.10
N GLY A 198 19.18 -3.85 12.14
CA GLY A 198 18.95 -5.29 12.35
C GLY A 198 17.89 -5.86 11.44
N VAL A 199 17.62 -5.22 10.31
CA VAL A 199 16.59 -5.66 9.36
C VAL A 199 17.21 -5.78 7.98
N PHE A 200 17.03 -6.93 7.35
CA PHE A 200 17.45 -7.19 5.97
C PHE A 200 16.36 -7.94 5.22
N ALA A 201 16.44 -7.95 3.90
CA ALA A 201 15.58 -8.73 3.03
C ALA A 201 16.42 -9.60 2.10
N SER A 202 15.82 -10.69 1.64
CA SER A 202 16.40 -11.57 0.63
C SER A 202 15.38 -11.96 -0.44
N VAL A 203 15.90 -12.34 -1.60
CA VAL A 203 15.16 -12.83 -2.78
C VAL A 203 15.66 -14.22 -3.15
N SER A 204 14.78 -15.06 -3.70
CA SER A 204 15.09 -16.47 -3.97
C SER A 204 14.48 -16.99 -5.26
N ALA A 205 15.01 -18.14 -5.70
CA ALA A 205 14.43 -19.03 -6.70
C ALA A 205 13.01 -19.52 -6.35
N ASP A 206 12.58 -19.43 -5.09
CA ASP A 206 11.20 -19.71 -4.71
C ASP A 206 10.20 -18.63 -5.18
N GLY A 207 10.71 -17.51 -5.73
CA GLY A 207 9.90 -16.42 -6.24
C GLY A 207 9.41 -15.45 -5.18
N SER A 208 9.96 -15.50 -3.96
CA SER A 208 9.55 -14.64 -2.85
C SER A 208 10.62 -13.63 -2.43
N VAL A 209 10.16 -12.49 -1.90
CA VAL A 209 10.95 -11.54 -1.10
C VAL A 209 10.60 -11.74 0.36
N ARG A 210 11.58 -12.03 1.19
CA ARG A 210 11.40 -12.20 2.64
C ARG A 210 12.18 -11.14 3.41
N VAL A 211 11.56 -10.55 4.43
CA VAL A 211 12.20 -9.63 5.38
C VAL A 211 12.46 -10.36 6.69
N PHE A 212 13.64 -10.12 7.25
CA PHE A 212 14.15 -10.73 8.48
C PHE A 212 14.50 -9.63 9.48
N ASP A 213 14.06 -9.82 10.72
CA ASP A 213 14.45 -8.98 11.86
C ASP A 213 15.38 -9.78 12.76
N LEU A 214 16.62 -9.32 12.96
CA LEU A 214 17.60 -10.02 13.80
C LEU A 214 17.19 -10.13 15.28
N ARG A 215 16.16 -9.38 15.70
CA ARG A 215 15.56 -9.50 17.03
C ARG A 215 14.62 -10.71 17.13
N ASP A 216 14.04 -11.15 16.01
CA ASP A 216 13.19 -12.33 15.88
C ASP A 216 13.81 -13.30 14.87
N LYS A 217 14.66 -14.19 15.37
CA LYS A 217 15.41 -15.15 14.53
C LYS A 217 14.57 -16.35 14.10
N GLU A 218 13.35 -16.50 14.64
CA GLU A 218 12.51 -17.67 14.38
C GLU A 218 11.57 -17.45 13.19
N HIS A 219 11.23 -16.20 12.88
CA HIS A 219 10.26 -15.87 11.84
C HIS A 219 10.81 -14.88 10.81
N SER A 220 10.55 -15.17 9.54
CA SER A 220 10.68 -14.21 8.44
C SER A 220 9.30 -13.82 7.94
N THR A 221 9.19 -12.62 7.37
CA THR A 221 7.93 -12.12 6.78
C THR A 221 8.05 -12.12 5.27
N ILE A 222 7.18 -12.85 4.58
CA ILE A 222 7.07 -12.78 3.12
C ILE A 222 6.41 -11.45 2.75
N ILE A 223 7.14 -10.59 2.02
CA ILE A 223 6.69 -9.27 1.59
C ILE A 223 6.15 -9.29 0.18
N TYR A 224 6.60 -10.20 -0.67
CA TYR A 224 6.12 -10.33 -2.05
C TYR A 224 6.37 -11.74 -2.54
N GLU A 225 5.48 -12.23 -3.38
CA GLU A 225 5.65 -13.46 -4.15
C GLU A 225 5.29 -13.12 -5.60
N SER A 226 6.06 -13.66 -6.55
CA SER A 226 5.76 -13.50 -7.97
C SER A 226 4.33 -13.98 -8.27
N SER A 227 3.60 -13.22 -9.09
CA SER A 227 2.25 -13.58 -9.52
C SER A 227 2.21 -14.86 -10.35
N GLU A 228 3.32 -15.17 -11.03
CA GLU A 228 3.53 -16.42 -11.75
C GLU A 228 4.26 -17.44 -10.85
N PRO A 229 3.65 -18.61 -10.56
CA PRO A 229 4.26 -19.63 -9.73
C PRO A 229 5.63 -20.06 -10.24
N ASP A 230 6.55 -20.35 -9.32
CA ASP A 230 7.92 -20.81 -9.63
C ASP A 230 8.77 -19.85 -10.48
N THR A 231 8.43 -18.56 -10.52
CA THR A 231 9.26 -17.56 -11.22
C THR A 231 10.28 -16.93 -10.27
N PRO A 232 11.60 -17.15 -10.47
CA PRO A 232 12.63 -16.65 -9.57
C PRO A 232 12.75 -15.13 -9.49
N LEU A 233 13.12 -14.63 -8.31
CA LEU A 233 13.53 -13.24 -8.09
C LEU A 233 15.04 -13.17 -7.89
N VAL A 234 15.75 -12.38 -8.69
CA VAL A 234 17.21 -12.49 -8.85
C VAL A 234 18.02 -11.36 -8.20
N ARG A 235 17.41 -10.18 -8.05
CA ARG A 235 18.08 -8.99 -7.47
C ARG A 235 17.17 -8.25 -6.52
N LEU A 236 17.79 -7.60 -5.53
CA LEU A 236 17.11 -6.83 -4.50
C LEU A 236 17.85 -5.53 -4.22
N GLY A 237 17.13 -4.41 -4.29
CA GLY A 237 17.61 -3.10 -3.92
C GLY A 237 16.73 -2.51 -2.83
N TRP A 238 17.29 -2.21 -1.67
CA TRP A 238 16.57 -1.49 -0.61
C TRP A 238 16.84 0.01 -0.70
N ASN A 239 15.79 0.83 -0.71
CA ASN A 239 15.93 2.28 -0.69
C ASN A 239 16.49 2.76 0.66
N LYS A 240 17.72 3.29 0.66
CA LYS A 240 18.42 3.74 1.87
C LYS A 240 17.91 5.10 2.38
N GLN A 241 17.26 5.91 1.54
CA GLN A 241 16.70 7.21 1.92
C GLN A 241 15.28 7.07 2.49
N ASP A 242 14.49 6.15 1.96
CA ASP A 242 13.17 5.80 2.46
C ASP A 242 13.04 4.28 2.60
N PRO A 243 13.37 3.73 3.80
CA PRO A 243 13.40 2.28 4.04
C PRO A 243 12.05 1.58 3.87
N ARG A 244 10.97 2.32 3.60
CA ARG A 244 9.67 1.73 3.30
C ARG A 244 9.65 1.03 1.95
N TYR A 245 10.49 1.45 1.01
CA TYR A 245 10.48 0.94 -0.36
C TYR A 245 11.68 0.03 -0.65
N MET A 246 11.43 -0.99 -1.45
CA MET A 246 12.44 -1.85 -2.05
C MET A 246 12.06 -2.16 -3.49
N ALA A 247 13.03 -2.58 -4.30
CA ALA A 247 12.81 -3.00 -5.68
C ALA A 247 13.41 -4.38 -5.88
N THR A 248 12.76 -5.19 -6.71
CA THR A 248 13.24 -6.52 -7.10
C THR A 248 13.06 -6.75 -8.59
N ILE A 249 13.91 -7.63 -9.13
CA ILE A 249 13.89 -8.03 -10.54
C ILE A 249 13.41 -9.48 -10.63
N ILE A 250 12.51 -9.72 -11.56
CA ILE A 250 12.04 -11.06 -11.93
C ILE A 250 12.99 -11.62 -13.00
N MET A 251 13.40 -12.88 -12.85
CA MET A 251 14.27 -13.55 -13.82
C MET A 251 13.65 -13.53 -15.23
N ASP A 252 14.48 -13.29 -16.24
CA ASP A 252 14.08 -13.25 -17.66
C ASP A 252 12.93 -12.27 -17.98
N SER A 253 12.78 -11.21 -17.18
CA SER A 253 11.69 -10.24 -17.30
C SER A 253 12.20 -8.83 -17.54
N ALA A 254 11.50 -8.10 -18.40
CA ALA A 254 11.71 -6.66 -18.62
C ALA A 254 11.10 -5.78 -17.50
N LYS A 255 10.51 -6.39 -16.48
CA LYS A 255 9.81 -5.71 -15.40
C LYS A 255 10.69 -5.53 -14.17
N VAL A 256 10.62 -4.35 -13.57
CA VAL A 256 11.13 -4.13 -12.20
C VAL A 256 9.95 -3.89 -11.27
N VAL A 257 9.91 -4.64 -10.17
CA VAL A 257 8.82 -4.58 -9.20
C VAL A 257 9.26 -3.71 -8.02
N VAL A 258 8.53 -2.63 -7.75
CA VAL A 258 8.76 -1.79 -6.57
C VAL A 258 7.73 -2.11 -5.50
N LEU A 259 8.20 -2.37 -4.29
CA LEU A 259 7.42 -2.87 -3.15
C LEU A 259 7.44 -1.85 -2.00
N ASP A 260 6.37 -1.81 -1.21
CA ASP A 260 6.32 -1.11 0.07
C ASP A 260 6.18 -2.15 1.20
N ILE A 261 7.14 -2.16 2.13
CA ILE A 261 7.16 -3.14 3.23
C ILE A 261 5.92 -3.06 4.14
N ARG A 262 5.18 -1.95 4.10
CA ARG A 262 3.96 -1.75 4.89
C ARG A 262 2.73 -2.40 4.24
N PHE A 263 2.80 -2.67 2.93
CA PHE A 263 1.75 -3.28 2.13
C PHE A 263 2.31 -4.54 1.46
N PRO A 264 2.58 -5.60 2.25
CA PRO A 264 3.08 -6.85 1.69
C PRO A 264 2.10 -7.41 0.66
N THR A 265 2.60 -8.26 -0.24
CA THR A 265 1.95 -8.97 -1.35
C THR A 265 1.61 -8.14 -2.59
N LEU A 266 1.49 -6.82 -2.49
CA LEU A 266 1.14 -5.98 -3.64
C LEU A 266 2.30 -5.06 -4.04
N PRO A 267 2.71 -5.06 -5.31
CA PRO A 267 3.67 -4.07 -5.79
C PRO A 267 3.04 -2.68 -5.83
N VAL A 268 3.81 -1.68 -5.43
CA VAL A 268 3.42 -0.26 -5.52
C VAL A 268 3.37 0.17 -6.98
N VAL A 269 4.35 -0.27 -7.75
CA VAL A 269 4.45 -0.04 -9.19
C VAL A 269 5.29 -1.13 -9.83
N GLU A 270 4.92 -1.51 -11.05
CA GLU A 270 5.78 -2.26 -11.98
C GLU A 270 6.34 -1.31 -13.04
N LEU A 271 7.66 -1.20 -13.14
CA LEU A 271 8.34 -0.41 -14.16
C LEU A 271 8.51 -1.25 -15.42
N GLN A 272 7.90 -0.82 -16.54
CA GLN A 272 7.75 -1.65 -17.76
C GLN A 272 8.15 -0.90 -19.04
N ARG A 273 9.40 -0.42 -19.11
CA ARG A 273 9.95 0.24 -20.33
C ARG A 273 11.21 -0.38 -20.90
N HIS A 274 11.82 -1.33 -20.20
CA HIS A 274 12.88 -2.14 -20.80
C HIS A 274 12.31 -3.01 -21.93
N GLN A 275 13.13 -3.26 -22.95
CA GLN A 275 12.77 -4.10 -24.11
C GLN A 275 13.25 -5.54 -23.98
N SER A 276 14.09 -5.82 -23.00
CA SER A 276 14.64 -7.13 -22.67
C SER A 276 14.78 -7.27 -21.14
N SER A 277 15.32 -8.40 -20.68
CA SER A 277 15.53 -8.70 -19.27
C SER A 277 16.31 -7.61 -18.54
N VAL A 278 15.88 -7.27 -17.33
CA VAL A 278 16.60 -6.32 -16.46
C VAL A 278 17.64 -7.09 -15.65
N ASN A 279 18.86 -6.56 -15.53
CA ASN A 279 19.98 -7.22 -14.85
C ASN A 279 20.36 -6.55 -13.53
N ALA A 280 20.20 -5.21 -13.46
CA ALA A 280 20.69 -4.43 -12.34
C ALA A 280 19.73 -3.31 -11.92
N ILE A 281 19.72 -3.03 -10.61
CA ILE A 281 18.93 -1.96 -9.97
C ILE A 281 19.78 -1.21 -8.95
N ALA A 282 19.68 0.12 -8.93
CA ALA A 282 20.37 0.97 -7.96
C ALA A 282 19.50 2.16 -7.55
N TRP A 283 19.21 2.28 -6.25
CA TRP A 283 18.51 3.43 -5.68
C TRP A 283 19.42 4.66 -5.62
N ALA A 284 18.86 5.85 -5.89
CA ALA A 284 19.62 7.09 -5.80
C ALA A 284 19.95 7.43 -4.34
N PRO A 285 21.22 7.76 -4.02
CA PRO A 285 21.61 8.07 -2.64
C PRO A 285 21.18 9.48 -2.21
N HIS A 286 20.80 10.37 -3.11
CA HIS A 286 20.37 11.75 -2.82
C HIS A 286 18.84 11.95 -2.87
N SER A 287 18.07 10.95 -3.32
CA SER A 287 16.63 11.06 -3.52
C SER A 287 15.93 9.80 -3.04
N SER A 288 14.82 9.96 -2.31
CA SER A 288 13.98 8.84 -1.89
C SER A 288 13.06 8.32 -3.00
N CYS A 289 12.94 9.01 -4.14
CA CYS A 289 12.03 8.63 -5.21
C CYS A 289 12.73 8.33 -6.54
N HIS A 290 14.07 8.38 -6.62
CA HIS A 290 14.78 8.03 -7.84
C HIS A 290 15.40 6.63 -7.76
N ILE A 291 15.22 5.86 -8.83
CA ILE A 291 15.85 4.55 -9.02
C ILE A 291 16.42 4.49 -10.45
N CYS A 292 17.56 3.83 -10.61
CA CYS A 292 18.13 3.49 -11.91
C CYS A 292 18.04 1.98 -12.14
N THR A 293 17.69 1.56 -13.35
CA THR A 293 17.55 0.17 -13.76
C THR A 293 18.31 -0.05 -15.07
N ALA A 294 18.90 -1.22 -15.27
CA ALA A 294 19.64 -1.52 -16.50
C ALA A 294 19.51 -2.99 -16.90
N GLY A 295 19.60 -3.30 -18.19
CA GLY A 295 19.36 -4.66 -18.68
C GLY A 295 19.97 -4.99 -20.05
N ASP A 296 19.50 -6.10 -20.60
CA ASP A 296 19.94 -6.72 -21.87
C ASP A 296 19.56 -5.91 -23.11
N ASP A 297 18.71 -4.89 -22.97
CA ASP A 297 18.39 -3.96 -24.05
C ASP A 297 19.47 -2.89 -24.25
N SER A 298 20.62 -3.05 -23.57
CA SER A 298 21.72 -2.08 -23.52
C SER A 298 21.28 -0.72 -22.95
N GLN A 299 20.13 -0.63 -22.26
CA GLN A 299 19.63 0.63 -21.71
C GLN A 299 19.84 0.72 -20.20
N ALA A 300 20.17 1.92 -19.72
CA ALA A 300 20.04 2.31 -18.33
C ALA A 300 18.97 3.41 -18.22
N LEU A 301 17.92 3.14 -17.45
CA LEU A 301 16.75 4.00 -17.29
C LEU A 301 16.70 4.56 -15.86
N ILE A 302 16.53 5.87 -15.72
CA ILE A 302 16.30 6.53 -14.42
C ILE A 302 14.82 6.87 -14.32
N TRP A 303 14.21 6.52 -13.20
CA TRP A 303 12.78 6.66 -12.94
C TRP A 303 12.54 7.65 -11.80
N ASP A 304 11.49 8.46 -11.93
CA ASP A 304 10.97 9.26 -10.81
C ASP A 304 9.67 8.66 -10.28
N LEU A 305 9.74 8.21 -9.04
CA LEU A 305 8.67 7.57 -8.31
C LEU A 305 7.86 8.55 -7.44
N SER A 306 8.09 9.86 -7.57
CA SER A 306 7.34 10.89 -6.82
C SER A 306 5.83 10.85 -7.06
N SER A 307 5.41 10.33 -8.22
CA SER A 307 4.02 10.27 -8.67
C SER A 307 3.33 8.91 -8.42
N MET A 308 3.90 8.04 -7.58
CA MET A 308 3.42 6.67 -7.24
C MET A 308 1.99 6.57 -6.62
N GLY A 309 1.13 7.57 -6.77
CA GLY A 309 -0.24 7.60 -6.25
C GLY A 309 -1.29 8.19 -7.18
N GLN A 310 -0.94 8.49 -8.43
CA GLN A 310 -1.90 8.91 -9.46
C GLN A 310 -2.03 7.81 -10.52
N PRO A 311 -3.25 7.45 -10.97
CA PRO A 311 -3.40 6.51 -12.08
C PRO A 311 -2.86 7.19 -13.35
N VAL A 312 -1.63 6.86 -13.72
CA VAL A 312 -1.05 7.27 -15.00
C VAL A 312 -1.45 6.22 -16.03
N GLU A 313 -2.37 6.55 -16.93
CA GLU A 313 -2.66 5.75 -18.12
C GLU A 313 -1.34 5.49 -18.88
N GLY A 314 -0.93 4.23 -19.01
CA GLY A 314 0.25 3.82 -19.77
C GLY A 314 1.51 3.46 -18.96
N GLY A 315 1.46 3.51 -17.62
CA GLY A 315 2.61 3.19 -16.75
C GLY A 315 3.54 4.40 -16.53
N LEU A 316 4.50 4.26 -15.60
CA LEU A 316 5.51 5.29 -15.35
C LEU A 316 6.54 5.33 -16.49
N ASP A 317 6.88 6.53 -16.96
CA ASP A 317 7.94 6.74 -17.96
C ASP A 317 9.26 7.12 -17.27
N PRO A 318 10.42 6.63 -17.76
CA PRO A 318 11.71 7.05 -17.24
C PRO A 318 11.96 8.53 -17.55
N ILE A 319 12.57 9.23 -16.59
CA ILE A 319 12.94 10.64 -16.76
C ILE A 319 14.18 10.79 -17.64
N LEU A 320 15.05 9.77 -17.67
CA LEU A 320 16.29 9.73 -18.44
C LEU A 320 16.57 8.31 -18.92
N ALA A 321 17.16 8.18 -20.10
CA ALA A 321 17.62 6.92 -20.67
C ALA A 321 19.04 7.08 -21.24
N TYR A 322 19.88 6.08 -21.01
CA TYR A 322 21.21 5.94 -21.59
C TYR A 322 21.28 4.63 -22.38
N THR A 323 21.97 4.62 -23.51
CA THR A 323 22.20 3.40 -24.30
C THR A 323 23.69 3.09 -24.37
N ALA A 324 24.09 1.96 -23.80
CA ALA A 324 25.43 1.43 -23.83
C ALA A 324 25.73 0.70 -25.15
N GLY A 325 26.98 0.27 -25.32
CA GLY A 325 27.41 -0.49 -26.50
C GLY A 325 27.05 -1.98 -26.50
N ALA A 326 26.62 -2.52 -25.35
CA ALA A 326 26.25 -3.92 -25.14
C ALA A 326 25.33 -4.03 -23.90
N GLU A 327 24.91 -5.25 -23.55
CA GLU A 327 24.08 -5.53 -22.38
C GLU A 327 24.72 -5.01 -21.09
N ILE A 328 23.94 -4.30 -20.26
CA ILE A 328 24.45 -3.71 -19.02
C ILE A 328 24.26 -4.73 -17.89
N GLU A 329 25.36 -5.29 -17.41
CA GLU A 329 25.38 -6.35 -16.39
C GLU A 329 25.39 -5.79 -14.97
N GLN A 330 26.05 -4.65 -14.77
CA GLN A 330 26.20 -4.03 -13.45
C GLN A 330 25.91 -2.54 -13.52
N LEU A 331 25.25 -2.04 -12.47
CA LEU A 331 24.85 -0.66 -12.29
C LEU A 331 25.03 -0.27 -10.82
N GLN A 332 25.76 0.82 -10.54
CA GLN A 332 25.96 1.31 -9.17
C GLN A 332 25.96 2.83 -9.10
N TRP A 333 25.18 3.38 -8.16
CA TRP A 333 25.16 4.81 -7.87
C TRP A 333 26.21 5.15 -6.82
N SER A 334 26.99 6.21 -7.03
CA SER A 334 27.99 6.63 -6.04
C SER A 334 27.33 7.30 -4.82
N SER A 335 27.50 6.71 -3.63
CA SER A 335 26.95 7.26 -2.37
C SER A 335 27.77 8.42 -1.79
N SER A 336 29.05 8.55 -2.20
CA SER A 336 29.93 9.67 -1.87
C SER A 336 29.78 10.83 -2.86
N GLN A 337 29.38 10.54 -4.11
CA GLN A 337 29.24 11.52 -5.18
C GLN A 337 27.91 11.30 -5.90
N PRO A 338 26.77 11.76 -5.33
CA PRO A 338 25.43 11.38 -5.77
C PRO A 338 25.04 11.81 -7.18
N ASP A 339 25.85 12.62 -7.87
CA ASP A 339 25.66 12.96 -9.28
C ASP A 339 26.20 11.87 -10.22
N TRP A 340 26.86 10.83 -9.72
CA TRP A 340 27.60 9.88 -10.56
C TRP A 340 27.05 8.46 -10.49
N VAL A 341 26.92 7.85 -11.66
CA VAL A 341 26.48 6.46 -11.86
C VAL A 341 27.58 5.73 -12.61
N ALA A 342 27.92 4.52 -12.18
CA ALA A 342 28.76 3.61 -12.94
C ALA A 342 27.91 2.52 -13.57
N ILE A 343 28.24 2.16 -14.81
CA ILE A 343 27.72 1.00 -15.52
C ILE A 343 28.90 0.14 -16.00
N ALA A 344 28.73 -1.17 -16.03
CA ALA A 344 29.65 -2.08 -16.68
C ALA A 344 28.93 -2.96 -17.69
N PHE A 345 29.54 -3.13 -18.85
CA PHE A 345 29.05 -3.96 -19.95
C PHE A 345 30.25 -4.57 -20.70
N SER A 346 30.27 -5.89 -20.85
CA SER A 346 31.44 -6.64 -21.34
C SER A 346 32.73 -6.19 -20.64
N THR A 347 33.75 -5.74 -21.38
CA THR A 347 35.05 -5.30 -20.85
C THR A 347 35.09 -3.83 -20.45
N LYS A 348 33.99 -3.09 -20.58
CA LYS A 348 33.95 -1.63 -20.39
C LYS A 348 33.31 -1.24 -19.08
N LEU A 349 34.01 -0.40 -18.32
CA LEU A 349 33.45 0.38 -17.22
C LEU A 349 33.20 1.80 -17.70
N GLN A 350 32.01 2.33 -17.47
CA GLN A 350 31.71 3.73 -17.73
C GLN A 350 31.21 4.44 -16.48
N ILE A 351 31.72 5.64 -16.26
CA ILE A 351 31.31 6.55 -15.20
C ILE A 351 30.59 7.73 -15.86
N LEU A 352 29.32 7.91 -15.50
CA LEU A 352 28.38 8.85 -16.10
C LEU A 352 27.93 9.89 -15.06
N ARG A 353 27.82 11.15 -15.46
CA ARG A 353 27.27 12.22 -14.60
C ARG A 353 25.77 12.45 -14.85
N ALA A 354 24.94 12.10 -13.87
CA ALA A 354 23.48 12.26 -13.83
C ALA A 354 23.02 13.69 -13.51
N ASN A 355 23.49 14.71 -14.25
CA ASN A 355 22.96 16.08 -14.18
C ASN A 355 22.17 16.41 -15.45
N GLY A 356 21.06 17.16 -15.31
CA GLY A 356 20.11 17.46 -16.39
C GLY A 356 20.63 18.21 -17.64
N LYS A 357 21.92 18.55 -17.68
CA LYS A 357 22.61 19.02 -18.90
C LYS A 357 23.43 17.92 -19.59
N GLY A 358 24.03 16.99 -18.85
CA GLY A 358 24.87 15.94 -19.44
C GLY A 358 24.13 14.79 -20.08
N PHE A 359 22.83 14.68 -19.81
CA PHE A 359 21.93 13.82 -20.55
C PHE A 359 21.16 14.55 -21.68
N ALA A 360 21.23 15.89 -21.75
CA ALA A 360 20.49 16.68 -22.74
C ALA A 360 21.24 16.84 -24.09
N GLU A 361 22.54 16.55 -24.15
CA GLU A 361 23.32 16.51 -25.41
C GLU A 361 23.30 15.12 -26.11
N PHE A 362 22.48 14.16 -25.65
CA PHE A 362 22.30 12.83 -26.27
C PHE A 362 21.30 12.88 -27.44
N SER A 363 21.79 12.75 -28.69
CA SER A 363 21.00 12.99 -29.90
C SER A 363 20.24 11.77 -30.45
N GLY A 364 18.99 11.99 -30.90
CA GLY A 364 18.46 11.39 -32.15
C GLY A 364 17.05 10.78 -32.15
N LEU A 365 16.00 11.63 -32.32
CA LEU A 365 14.62 11.32 -32.82
C LEU A 365 13.83 10.21 -32.06
N ARG A 366 12.62 10.42 -31.51
CA ARG A 366 11.50 11.31 -31.83
C ARG A 366 10.73 11.68 -30.55
N THR A 367 10.40 12.95 -30.41
CA THR A 367 9.23 13.40 -29.66
C THR A 367 7.99 13.31 -30.55
N SER A 368 6.91 12.72 -30.03
CA SER A 368 5.53 13.03 -30.44
C SER A 368 4.76 13.33 -29.15
N SER A 369 4.87 14.59 -28.68
CA SER A 369 3.78 15.59 -28.69
C SER A 369 2.76 15.34 -27.57
N ALA A 370 2.46 16.24 -26.65
CA ALA A 370 2.91 17.60 -26.40
C ALA A 370 2.41 18.00 -25.01
N CYS A 371 3.27 18.56 -24.15
CA CYS A 371 2.84 19.57 -23.19
C CYS A 371 4.05 20.45 -22.84
N LEU A 372 3.95 21.74 -23.15
CA LEU A 372 5.00 22.71 -22.83
C LEU A 372 5.00 23.02 -21.32
N PRO A 373 6.18 23.31 -20.73
CA PRO A 373 6.36 23.44 -19.30
C PRO A 373 6.22 24.90 -18.84
N PHE A 374 5.70 25.13 -17.64
CA PHE A 374 6.05 26.34 -16.89
C PHE A 374 6.42 26.00 -15.45
N GLY A 375 7.65 26.40 -15.09
CA GLY A 375 8.34 26.03 -13.87
C GLY A 375 7.83 26.73 -12.62
N ARG A 376 8.02 26.05 -11.49
CA ARG A 376 7.97 26.62 -10.15
C ARG A 376 9.15 27.57 -9.94
N LYS A 377 8.85 28.81 -9.55
CA LYS A 377 9.73 29.62 -8.69
C LYS A 377 8.96 29.99 -7.43
N THR A 378 9.63 29.82 -6.30
CA THR A 378 9.22 30.23 -4.95
C THR A 378 9.52 31.70 -4.70
N SER A 379 8.58 32.41 -4.08
CA SER A 379 8.71 33.32 -2.92
C SER A 379 7.79 34.56 -3.02
N ASP A 380 6.98 34.74 -1.98
CA ASP A 380 6.43 35.98 -1.41
C ASP A 380 5.83 37.05 -2.34
N ASP A 381 4.51 37.28 -2.27
CA ASP A 381 3.98 38.53 -1.69
C ASP A 381 2.46 38.53 -1.47
N LEU A 382 2.04 39.26 -0.43
CA LEU A 382 0.70 39.44 0.11
C LEU A 382 -0.14 40.46 -0.72
N PHE A 383 -1.45 40.19 -0.85
CA PHE A 383 -2.59 41.12 -1.11
C PHE A 383 -2.51 42.20 -2.21
N SER A 384 -3.44 42.11 -3.18
CA SER A 384 -4.42 43.14 -3.64
C SER A 384 -4.74 42.94 -5.15
N VAL A 385 -5.97 42.72 -5.67
CA VAL A 385 -7.28 43.43 -5.69
C VAL A 385 -7.63 43.83 -7.15
N ILE A 386 -8.91 43.61 -7.54
CA ILE A 386 -9.69 44.05 -8.75
C ILE A 386 -9.47 43.21 -10.04
N ALA A 387 -10.39 42.32 -10.46
CA ALA A 387 -11.76 42.48 -11.01
C ALA A 387 -11.83 42.85 -12.51
N PHE A 388 -12.95 42.42 -13.14
CA PHE A 388 -13.39 42.53 -14.55
C PHE A 388 -12.85 41.43 -15.51
N GLN A 389 -13.66 40.74 -16.33
CA GLN A 389 -14.99 41.08 -16.85
C GLN A 389 -15.83 39.85 -17.25
N THR A 390 -17.11 39.97 -16.94
CA THR A 390 -18.28 39.18 -17.35
C THR A 390 -18.49 39.07 -18.87
N SER A 391 -19.22 38.03 -19.28
CA SER A 391 -20.14 38.11 -20.42
C SER A 391 -21.43 37.38 -20.06
N ALA A 392 -22.45 38.17 -19.77
CA ALA A 392 -23.82 37.74 -19.55
C ALA A 392 -24.68 38.21 -20.73
N VAL A 393 -25.61 37.35 -21.16
CA VAL A 393 -26.88 37.70 -21.82
C VAL A 393 -27.88 36.70 -21.24
N GLY A 394 -28.98 37.01 -20.57
CA GLY A 394 -29.70 38.25 -20.33
C GLY A 394 -31.20 37.97 -20.51
N SER A 395 -31.96 37.86 -19.41
CA SER A 395 -33.22 38.62 -19.19
C SER A 395 -34.13 38.04 -18.09
N ASN A 396 -34.54 38.97 -17.22
CA ASN A 396 -35.81 39.10 -16.50
C ASN A 396 -36.23 38.06 -15.44
N GLY A 397 -35.84 38.36 -14.20
CA GLY A 397 -36.78 39.02 -13.27
C GLY A 397 -38.07 38.27 -12.96
N GLY A 398 -37.97 37.28 -12.08
CA GLY A 398 -39.10 36.73 -11.34
C GLY A 398 -38.61 36.16 -10.03
N TYR A 399 -38.98 36.78 -8.91
CA TYR A 399 -38.82 36.22 -7.57
C TYR A 399 -39.47 34.83 -7.53
N LYS A 400 -38.68 33.77 -7.69
CA LYS A 400 -39.08 32.43 -7.28
C LYS A 400 -38.65 32.26 -5.84
N LYS A 401 -39.59 32.42 -4.90
CA LYS A 401 -39.53 31.76 -3.60
C LYS A 401 -39.21 30.30 -3.88
N GLY A 402 -37.97 29.88 -3.62
CA GLY A 402 -37.65 28.47 -3.52
C GLY A 402 -38.55 27.90 -2.44
N VAL A 403 -39.36 26.92 -2.79
CA VAL A 403 -40.09 26.13 -1.82
C VAL A 403 -39.02 25.41 -1.00
N THR A 404 -38.68 25.92 0.18
CA THR A 404 -37.90 25.18 1.16
C THR A 404 -38.79 24.03 1.62
N GLU A 405 -38.62 22.85 1.03
CA GLU A 405 -39.13 21.63 1.63
C GLU A 405 -38.53 21.52 3.04
N ALA A 406 -39.39 21.37 4.04
CA ALA A 406 -38.97 21.28 5.43
C ALA A 406 -38.19 19.97 5.61
N LYS A 407 -36.89 20.06 5.90
CA LYS A 407 -36.05 18.89 6.18
C LYS A 407 -36.32 18.37 7.58
N LEU A 408 -36.29 17.04 7.72
CA LEU A 408 -36.50 16.32 8.97
C LEU A 408 -35.27 16.46 9.88
N LYS A 409 -35.45 16.92 11.12
CA LYS A 409 -34.32 17.11 12.05
C LYS A 409 -33.87 15.79 12.65
N VAL A 410 -32.63 15.41 12.37
CA VAL A 410 -32.05 14.13 12.77
C VAL A 410 -30.97 14.31 13.85
N ALA A 411 -30.98 13.43 14.84
CA ALA A 411 -29.87 13.26 15.77
C ALA A 411 -29.26 11.86 15.68
N ILE A 412 -27.94 11.76 15.87
CA ILE A 412 -27.21 10.49 15.90
C ILE A 412 -26.87 10.18 17.35
N ASN A 413 -27.44 9.10 17.91
CA ASN A 413 -27.09 8.62 19.24
C ASN A 413 -26.03 7.51 19.15
N GLY A 414 -24.83 7.79 19.66
CA GLY A 414 -23.69 6.87 19.55
C GLY A 414 -22.87 7.11 18.29
N PHE A 415 -21.88 8.00 18.37
CA PHE A 415 -20.99 8.34 17.26
C PHE A 415 -19.83 7.35 17.05
N GLY A 416 -20.16 6.06 17.17
CA GLY A 416 -19.27 4.95 16.86
C GLY A 416 -19.14 4.73 15.35
N ARG A 417 -18.79 3.50 14.96
CA ARG A 417 -18.55 3.14 13.55
C ARG A 417 -19.74 3.45 12.63
N ILE A 418 -20.94 2.95 12.97
CA ILE A 418 -22.14 3.16 12.16
C ILE A 418 -22.62 4.61 12.22
N GLY A 419 -22.54 5.29 13.38
CA GLY A 419 -22.93 6.68 13.51
C GLY A 419 -22.09 7.63 12.64
N ARG A 420 -20.77 7.43 12.59
CA ARG A 420 -19.88 8.20 11.71
C ARG A 420 -20.13 7.90 10.24
N ASN A 421 -20.34 6.63 9.88
CA ASN A 421 -20.63 6.24 8.51
C ASN A 421 -21.99 6.75 8.03
N PHE A 422 -23.02 6.78 8.90
CA PHE A 422 -24.30 7.43 8.60
C PHE A 422 -24.09 8.89 8.20
N LEU A 423 -23.28 9.64 8.96
CA LEU A 423 -23.00 11.04 8.64
C LEU A 423 -22.24 11.18 7.30
N ARG A 424 -21.25 10.32 7.04
CA ARG A 424 -20.50 10.30 5.76
C ARG A 424 -21.43 10.00 4.57
N CYS A 425 -22.28 8.98 4.69
CA CYS A 425 -23.24 8.59 3.67
C CYS A 425 -24.28 9.69 3.43
N TRP A 426 -24.82 10.29 4.50
CA TRP A 426 -25.76 11.40 4.40
C TRP A 426 -25.14 12.64 3.74
N HIS A 427 -23.91 13.01 4.11
CA HIS A 427 -23.19 14.15 3.53
C HIS A 427 -22.94 13.98 2.02
N GLY A 428 -22.70 12.74 1.56
CA GLY A 428 -22.56 12.43 0.13
C GLY A 428 -23.84 12.60 -0.70
N ARG A 429 -25.02 12.80 -0.08
CA ARG A 429 -26.30 12.93 -0.78
C ARG A 429 -26.67 14.41 -0.97
N LYS A 430 -26.85 14.82 -2.23
CA LYS A 430 -27.19 16.22 -2.59
C LYS A 430 -28.61 16.61 -2.13
N ASP A 431 -29.57 15.70 -2.26
CA ASP A 431 -31.01 15.98 -2.07
C ASP A 431 -31.65 15.17 -0.94
N SER A 432 -30.91 14.92 0.16
CA SER A 432 -31.53 14.21 1.30
C SER A 432 -32.56 15.10 2.01
N PRO A 433 -33.76 14.56 2.35
CA PRO A 433 -34.78 15.22 3.17
C PRO A 433 -34.36 15.34 4.64
N LEU A 434 -33.20 14.79 5.03
CA LEU A 434 -32.71 14.80 6.40
C LEU A 434 -31.80 16.00 6.66
N ASP A 435 -31.91 16.55 7.86
CA ASP A 435 -31.05 17.60 8.39
C ASP A 435 -30.41 17.14 9.70
N VAL A 436 -29.12 16.78 9.67
CA VAL A 436 -28.40 16.34 10.87
C VAL A 436 -28.10 17.54 11.78
N ILE A 437 -28.77 17.58 12.94
CA ILE A 437 -28.71 18.68 13.91
C ILE A 437 -27.74 18.39 15.04
N ALA A 438 -27.72 17.15 15.53
CA ALA A 438 -26.99 16.79 16.74
C ALA A 438 -26.38 15.39 16.73
N ILE A 439 -25.29 15.24 17.46
CA ILE A 439 -24.58 13.99 17.69
C ILE A 439 -24.39 13.82 19.20
N ASN A 440 -24.77 12.67 19.74
CA ASN A 440 -24.39 12.28 21.09
C ASN A 440 -23.11 11.43 21.06
N ASP A 441 -22.03 11.96 21.63
CA ASP A 441 -20.75 11.27 21.76
C ASP A 441 -20.10 11.58 23.11
N THR A 442 -19.85 10.53 23.90
CA THR A 442 -19.16 10.64 25.19
C THR A 442 -17.69 11.04 25.08
N GLY A 443 -17.07 10.90 23.91
CA GLY A 443 -15.69 11.33 23.63
C GLY A 443 -15.53 12.84 23.45
N GLY A 444 -16.64 13.58 23.28
CA GLY A 444 -16.66 15.02 23.06
C GLY A 444 -16.23 15.47 21.66
N VAL A 445 -16.33 16.78 21.41
CA VAL A 445 -16.14 17.39 20.08
C VAL A 445 -14.81 17.02 19.42
N LYS A 446 -13.70 17.05 20.18
CA LYS A 446 -12.36 16.80 19.63
C LYS A 446 -12.24 15.38 19.09
N GLN A 447 -12.70 14.38 19.85
CA GLN A 447 -12.66 12.98 19.43
C GLN A 447 -13.63 12.72 18.27
N ALA A 448 -14.86 13.23 18.37
CA ALA A 448 -15.86 13.12 17.32
C ALA A 448 -15.34 13.68 15.98
N SER A 449 -14.76 14.88 16.00
CA SER A 449 -14.22 15.54 14.80
C SER A 449 -13.01 14.77 14.23
N HIS A 450 -12.09 14.33 15.08
CA HIS A 450 -10.89 13.61 14.65
C HIS A 450 -11.23 12.24 14.03
N LEU A 451 -12.08 11.46 14.71
CA LEU A 451 -12.49 10.13 14.24
C LEU A 451 -13.47 10.19 13.06
N LEU A 452 -14.15 11.30 12.85
CA LEU A 452 -14.90 11.55 11.61
C LEU A 452 -13.97 11.87 10.44
N LYS A 453 -12.90 12.65 10.66
CA LYS A 453 -11.96 13.04 9.60
C LYS A 453 -11.04 11.89 9.17
N TYR A 454 -10.58 11.06 10.10
CA TYR A 454 -9.62 9.98 9.84
C TYR A 454 -10.20 8.61 10.19
N ASP A 455 -10.25 7.70 9.23
CA ASP A 455 -10.70 6.32 9.44
C ASP A 455 -9.74 5.32 8.78
N SER A 456 -9.33 4.29 9.53
CA SER A 456 -8.35 3.29 9.06
C SER A 456 -8.87 2.39 7.93
N THR A 457 -10.18 2.24 7.80
CA THR A 457 -10.79 1.41 6.77
C THR A 457 -11.12 2.25 5.54
N LEU A 458 -11.80 3.38 5.75
CA LEU A 458 -12.37 4.21 4.68
C LEU A 458 -11.44 5.36 4.23
N GLY A 459 -10.30 5.57 4.91
CA GLY A 459 -9.38 6.66 4.63
C GLY A 459 -9.78 8.00 5.24
N ILE A 460 -9.22 9.07 4.69
CA ILE A 460 -9.50 10.45 5.11
C ILE A 460 -10.82 10.89 4.50
N PHE A 461 -11.74 11.41 5.31
CA PHE A 461 -13.01 11.92 4.83
C PHE A 461 -12.81 13.21 4.02
N ASP A 462 -13.31 13.22 2.79
CA ASP A 462 -13.23 14.34 1.85
C ASP A 462 -14.26 15.44 2.16
N ALA A 463 -14.14 16.00 3.37
CA ALA A 463 -14.89 17.16 3.83
C ALA A 463 -14.02 18.00 4.79
N ASP A 464 -14.29 19.30 4.87
CA ASP A 464 -13.66 20.18 5.85
C ASP A 464 -14.29 19.98 7.23
N VAL A 465 -13.71 19.06 8.01
CA VAL A 465 -14.15 18.73 9.37
C VAL A 465 -13.34 19.53 10.39
N LYS A 466 -14.02 20.39 11.16
CA LYS A 466 -13.38 21.24 12.18
C LYS A 466 -14.16 21.23 13.49
N PRO A 467 -13.49 21.18 14.66
CA PRO A 467 -14.16 21.46 15.92
C PRO A 467 -14.61 22.93 15.97
N VAL A 468 -15.80 23.18 16.50
CA VAL A 468 -16.37 24.51 16.71
C VAL A 468 -16.68 24.68 18.19
N GLY A 469 -15.75 25.32 18.91
CA GLY A 469 -15.82 25.43 20.37
C GLY A 469 -15.86 24.05 21.06
N ASP A 470 -16.50 24.00 22.22
CA ASP A 470 -16.55 22.79 23.06
C ASP A 470 -17.81 21.93 22.84
N ASN A 471 -18.75 22.39 22.00
CA ASN A 471 -20.07 21.77 21.83
C ASN A 471 -20.56 21.65 20.37
N GLY A 472 -19.70 21.87 19.37
CA GLY A 472 -20.06 21.74 17.97
C GLY A 472 -18.94 21.20 17.10
N LEU A 473 -19.30 20.56 16.00
CA LEU A 473 -18.39 20.22 14.91
C LEU A 473 -18.93 20.81 13.61
N SER A 474 -18.05 21.29 12.75
CA SER A 474 -18.35 21.77 11.41
C SER A 474 -17.97 20.70 10.39
N VAL A 475 -18.84 20.46 9.40
CA VAL A 475 -18.56 19.69 8.19
C VAL A 475 -18.94 20.56 7.00
N ASP A 476 -17.96 21.00 6.21
CA ASP A 476 -18.14 21.95 5.09
C ASP A 476 -18.97 23.20 5.45
N GLY A 477 -18.68 23.76 6.63
CA GLY A 477 -19.36 24.93 7.16
C GLY A 477 -20.70 24.66 7.85
N LYS A 478 -21.27 23.45 7.73
CA LYS A 478 -22.47 23.07 8.49
C LYS A 478 -22.10 22.73 9.93
N ILE A 479 -22.66 23.48 10.88
CA ILE A 479 -22.45 23.23 12.32
C ILE A 479 -23.44 22.18 12.80
N ILE A 480 -22.91 21.12 13.41
CA ILE A 480 -23.65 20.04 14.06
C ILE A 480 -23.31 20.07 15.55
N LYS A 481 -24.34 20.09 16.40
CA LYS A 481 -24.16 20.16 17.85
C LYS A 481 -23.67 18.82 18.40
N VAL A 482 -22.66 18.85 19.26
CA VAL A 482 -22.20 17.66 19.99
C VAL A 482 -22.68 17.74 21.42
N VAL A 483 -23.44 16.73 21.82
CA VAL A 483 -23.90 16.52 23.20
C VAL A 483 -23.23 15.27 23.77
N SER A 484 -23.24 15.14 25.10
CA SER A 484 -22.59 14.01 25.78
C SER A 484 -23.41 13.58 26.98
N SER A 485 -24.17 12.50 26.81
CA SER A 485 -24.82 11.80 27.91
C SER A 485 -24.88 10.29 27.64
N ARG A 486 -24.69 9.50 28.71
CA ARG A 486 -24.86 8.04 28.66
C ARG A 486 -26.31 7.60 28.85
N ASN A 487 -27.16 8.47 29.38
CA ASN A 487 -28.56 8.19 29.61
C ASN A 487 -29.41 8.92 28.55
N PRO A 488 -30.09 8.19 27.66
CA PRO A 488 -30.93 8.76 26.60
C PRO A 488 -31.96 9.80 27.05
N ILE A 489 -32.49 9.70 28.29
CA ILE A 489 -33.52 10.61 28.82
C ILE A 489 -32.96 12.03 29.04
N ASP A 490 -31.67 12.14 29.36
CA ASP A 490 -31.03 13.42 29.69
C ASP A 490 -30.59 14.18 28.44
N LEU A 491 -30.82 13.62 27.25
CA LEU A 491 -30.44 14.24 25.98
C LEU A 491 -31.44 15.35 25.61
N PRO A 492 -30.97 16.51 25.10
CA PRO A 492 -31.81 17.68 24.87
C PRO A 492 -32.61 17.58 23.57
N TRP A 493 -33.24 16.45 23.28
CA TRP A 493 -33.95 16.21 22.02
C TRP A 493 -35.15 17.13 21.84
N LYS A 494 -35.89 17.39 22.92
CA LYS A 494 -36.99 18.37 22.93
C LYS A 494 -36.51 19.77 22.57
N ASP A 495 -35.45 20.24 23.21
CA ASP A 495 -34.93 21.60 23.03
C ASP A 495 -34.32 21.81 21.65
N LEU A 496 -33.80 20.74 21.03
CA LEU A 496 -33.26 20.74 19.69
C LEU A 496 -34.30 20.41 18.61
N GLU A 497 -35.55 20.16 19.01
CA GLU A 497 -36.67 19.78 18.14
C GLU A 497 -36.32 18.58 17.25
N ILE A 498 -35.67 17.55 17.81
CA ILE A 498 -35.27 16.37 17.05
C ILE A 498 -36.51 15.57 16.65
N ASP A 499 -36.65 15.30 15.37
CA ASP A 499 -37.72 14.48 14.83
C ASP A 499 -37.35 13.00 14.89
N LEU A 500 -36.18 12.63 14.34
CA LEU A 500 -35.72 11.24 14.23
C LEU A 500 -34.35 11.05 14.92
N VAL A 501 -34.25 10.01 15.74
CA VAL A 501 -32.97 9.57 16.33
C VAL A 501 -32.46 8.33 15.62
N ILE A 502 -31.22 8.37 15.16
CA ILE A 502 -30.46 7.21 14.68
C ILE A 502 -29.77 6.59 15.89
N GLU A 503 -30.29 5.47 16.38
CA GLU A 503 -29.77 4.75 17.55
C GLU A 503 -28.66 3.78 17.14
N GLY A 504 -27.41 4.26 17.25
CA GLY A 504 -26.18 3.59 16.84
C GLY A 504 -25.29 3.08 17.97
N THR A 505 -25.75 3.09 19.23
CA THR A 505 -24.97 2.58 20.37
C THR A 505 -24.92 1.05 20.43
N GLY A 506 -25.93 0.38 19.88
CA GLY A 506 -26.11 -1.07 20.00
C GLY A 506 -26.56 -1.56 21.39
N VAL A 507 -26.82 -0.64 22.33
CA VAL A 507 -27.28 -0.96 23.69
C VAL A 507 -28.80 -0.89 23.79
N PHE A 508 -29.40 0.17 23.24
CA PHE A 508 -30.83 0.45 23.33
C PHE A 508 -31.60 -0.17 22.16
N VAL A 509 -31.69 -1.50 22.17
CA VAL A 509 -32.26 -2.29 21.06
C VAL A 509 -33.67 -2.86 21.35
N ASP A 510 -34.30 -2.45 22.45
CA ASP A 510 -35.68 -2.81 22.82
C ASP A 510 -36.55 -1.57 22.98
N ARG A 511 -37.87 -1.79 23.08
CA ARG A 511 -38.88 -0.71 23.13
C ARG A 511 -38.69 0.20 24.35
N GLU A 512 -38.30 -0.36 25.49
CA GLU A 512 -38.03 0.40 26.72
C GLU A 512 -36.78 1.27 26.56
N GLY A 513 -35.67 0.68 26.12
CA GLY A 513 -34.39 1.35 25.94
C GLY A 513 -34.44 2.45 24.90
N ALA A 514 -34.89 2.13 23.68
CA ALA A 514 -35.03 3.10 22.60
C ALA A 514 -36.12 4.15 22.89
N GLY A 515 -37.19 3.75 23.58
CA GLY A 515 -38.29 4.64 23.98
C GLY A 515 -37.87 5.78 24.90
N LYS A 516 -36.71 5.67 25.56
CA LYS A 516 -36.13 6.78 26.35
C LYS A 516 -35.83 8.02 25.50
N HIS A 517 -35.51 7.86 24.22
CA HIS A 517 -35.35 9.00 23.31
C HIS A 517 -36.67 9.72 23.03
N LEU A 518 -37.78 8.97 23.00
CA LEU A 518 -39.11 9.56 22.86
C LEU A 518 -39.47 10.38 24.10
N LEU A 519 -39.14 9.87 25.29
CA LEU A 519 -39.31 10.60 26.55
C LEU A 519 -38.45 11.87 26.62
N ALA A 520 -37.26 11.85 26.04
CA ALA A 520 -36.38 13.01 25.90
C ALA A 520 -36.88 14.05 24.89
N GLY A 521 -37.92 13.72 24.11
CA GLY A 521 -38.62 14.62 23.20
C GLY A 521 -38.42 14.36 21.70
N ALA A 522 -37.69 13.30 21.32
CA ALA A 522 -37.67 12.87 19.92
C ALA A 522 -39.02 12.27 19.50
N LYS A 523 -39.38 12.34 18.21
CA LYS A 523 -40.67 11.79 17.73
C LYS A 523 -40.56 10.33 17.29
N LYS A 524 -39.45 9.94 16.66
CA LYS A 524 -39.19 8.58 16.19
C LYS A 524 -37.76 8.13 16.44
N VAL A 525 -37.53 6.81 16.44
CA VAL A 525 -36.22 6.18 16.61
C VAL A 525 -36.00 5.10 15.55
N LEU A 526 -34.86 5.16 14.87
CA LEU A 526 -34.37 4.14 13.95
C LEU A 526 -33.17 3.42 14.59
N ILE A 527 -33.34 2.15 14.90
CA ILE A 527 -32.29 1.31 15.52
C ILE A 527 -31.40 0.72 14.42
N THR A 528 -30.09 0.91 14.54
CA THR A 528 -29.11 0.38 13.57
C THR A 528 -28.60 -1.02 13.95
N ALA A 529 -29.43 -1.84 14.59
CA ALA A 529 -29.17 -3.22 14.98
C ALA A 529 -30.49 -4.00 15.06
N PRO A 530 -30.47 -5.35 15.13
CA PRO A 530 -31.69 -6.14 15.30
C PRO A 530 -32.47 -5.73 16.55
N GLY A 531 -33.72 -5.30 16.34
CA GLY A 531 -34.64 -5.00 17.43
C GLY A 531 -34.98 -6.26 18.24
N LYS A 532 -35.17 -6.09 19.55
CA LYS A 532 -35.66 -7.13 20.45
C LYS A 532 -37.16 -6.97 20.68
N GLY A 533 -37.86 -8.10 20.84
CA GLY A 533 -39.29 -8.11 21.11
C GLY A 533 -40.10 -7.86 19.83
N ASP A 534 -41.00 -6.89 19.90
CA ASP A 534 -42.02 -6.58 18.90
C ASP A 534 -41.66 -5.38 18.01
N ILE A 535 -40.38 -5.03 17.92
CA ILE A 535 -39.93 -3.90 17.10
C ILE A 535 -40.05 -4.25 15.61
N PRO A 536 -40.82 -3.48 14.82
CA PRO A 536 -40.90 -3.66 13.38
C PRO A 536 -39.53 -3.55 12.72
N THR A 537 -39.22 -4.50 11.85
CA THR A 537 -37.93 -4.62 11.18
C THR A 537 -38.11 -4.45 9.68
N TYR A 538 -37.32 -3.55 9.10
CA TYR A 538 -37.37 -3.23 7.68
C TYR A 538 -36.01 -3.41 7.03
N VAL A 539 -36.02 -3.96 5.81
CA VAL A 539 -34.87 -4.05 4.91
C VAL A 539 -35.27 -3.42 3.58
N VAL A 540 -34.50 -2.41 3.17
CA VAL A 540 -34.74 -1.65 1.93
C VAL A 540 -34.57 -2.57 0.72
N GLY A 541 -35.48 -2.46 -0.24
CA GLY A 541 -35.58 -3.39 -1.40
C GLY A 541 -36.33 -4.70 -1.12
N VAL A 542 -36.64 -5.00 0.15
CA VAL A 542 -37.30 -6.24 0.56
C VAL A 542 -38.72 -5.97 1.08
N ASN A 543 -38.86 -5.20 2.16
CA ASN A 543 -40.16 -4.92 2.79
C ASN A 543 -40.32 -3.49 3.33
N ALA A 544 -39.36 -2.59 3.06
CA ALA A 544 -39.40 -1.22 3.58
C ALA A 544 -40.57 -0.37 3.02
N ASP A 545 -41.13 -0.78 1.89
CA ASP A 545 -42.38 -0.30 1.30
C ASP A 545 -43.62 -0.57 2.18
N ALA A 546 -43.55 -1.54 3.09
CA ALA A 546 -44.58 -1.80 4.09
C ALA A 546 -44.40 -0.96 5.38
N TYR A 547 -43.51 0.04 5.37
CA TYR A 547 -43.32 0.94 6.50
C TYR A 547 -44.60 1.69 6.86
N SER A 548 -44.97 1.69 8.14
CA SER A 548 -46.11 2.44 8.65
C SER A 548 -45.68 3.72 9.38
N PRO A 549 -46.20 4.91 9.02
CA PRO A 549 -45.90 6.16 9.70
C PRO A 549 -46.25 6.20 11.19
N ASP A 550 -47.14 5.32 11.66
CA ASP A 550 -47.56 5.24 13.06
C ASP A 550 -46.50 4.57 13.95
N GLU A 551 -45.51 3.91 13.34
CA GLU A 551 -44.43 3.25 14.06
C GLU A 551 -43.38 4.25 14.49
N THR A 552 -43.23 4.37 15.82
CA THR A 552 -42.33 5.31 16.46
C THR A 552 -40.93 4.76 16.70
N ILE A 553 -40.77 3.43 16.73
CA ILE A 553 -39.49 2.76 16.92
C ILE A 553 -39.41 1.61 15.93
N ILE A 554 -38.42 1.66 15.04
CA ILE A 554 -38.19 0.65 13.99
C ILE A 554 -36.72 0.22 13.97
N SER A 555 -36.44 -0.92 13.35
CA SER A 555 -35.10 -1.49 13.21
C SER A 555 -34.72 -1.67 11.73
N ASN A 556 -33.49 -1.29 11.38
CA ASN A 556 -32.89 -1.58 10.07
C ASN A 556 -32.25 -2.99 10.01
N ALA A 557 -32.63 -3.90 10.91
CA ALA A 557 -32.06 -5.24 11.06
C ALA A 557 -30.53 -5.25 11.33
N SER A 558 -29.80 -6.22 10.80
CA SER A 558 -28.33 -6.29 10.82
C SER A 558 -27.75 -6.19 9.41
N CYS A 559 -26.45 -5.91 9.32
CA CYS A 559 -25.70 -5.93 8.06
C CYS A 559 -25.84 -7.28 7.32
N THR A 560 -25.67 -8.42 8.01
CA THR A 560 -25.87 -9.74 7.40
C THR A 560 -27.31 -9.97 6.93
N THR A 561 -28.32 -9.44 7.62
CA THR A 561 -29.72 -9.56 7.18
C THR A 561 -29.97 -8.72 5.93
N ASN A 562 -29.41 -7.51 5.88
CA ASN A 562 -29.48 -6.64 4.69
C ASN A 562 -28.74 -7.24 3.49
N CYS A 563 -27.65 -8.00 3.70
CA CYS A 563 -27.00 -8.74 2.62
C CYS A 563 -27.83 -9.95 2.19
N LEU A 564 -28.29 -10.77 3.14
CA LEU A 564 -28.95 -12.04 2.86
C LEU A 564 -30.35 -11.87 2.23
N ALA A 565 -31.16 -10.95 2.74
CA ALA A 565 -32.57 -10.86 2.36
C ALA A 565 -32.83 -10.51 0.87
N PRO A 566 -32.09 -9.59 0.22
CA PRO A 566 -32.29 -9.25 -1.18
C PRO A 566 -32.13 -10.44 -2.13
N PHE A 567 -31.02 -11.18 -2.08
CA PHE A 567 -30.84 -12.31 -2.99
C PHE A 567 -31.67 -13.54 -2.59
N VAL A 568 -31.99 -13.69 -1.30
CA VAL A 568 -32.97 -14.71 -0.85
C VAL A 568 -34.38 -14.42 -1.38
N LYS A 569 -34.80 -13.15 -1.44
CA LYS A 569 -36.07 -12.75 -2.08
C LYS A 569 -36.11 -13.22 -3.53
N VAL A 570 -35.04 -13.01 -4.30
CA VAL A 570 -34.94 -13.46 -5.69
C VAL A 570 -35.02 -14.99 -5.78
N LEU A 571 -34.26 -15.71 -4.94
CA LEU A 571 -34.27 -17.17 -4.93
C LEU A 571 -35.65 -17.75 -4.58
N ASP A 572 -36.33 -17.22 -3.57
CA ASP A 572 -37.66 -17.70 -3.16
C ASP A 572 -38.71 -17.41 -4.23
N GLN A 573 -38.71 -16.21 -4.82
CA GLN A 573 -39.68 -15.83 -5.84
C GLN A 573 -39.51 -16.59 -7.16
N LYS A 574 -38.26 -16.84 -7.58
CA LYS A 574 -37.96 -17.44 -8.90
C LYS A 574 -37.85 -18.97 -8.84
N PHE A 575 -37.38 -19.52 -7.72
CA PHE A 575 -37.09 -20.95 -7.59
C PHE A 575 -37.80 -21.66 -6.43
N GLY A 576 -38.32 -20.90 -5.45
CA GLY A 576 -39.07 -21.42 -4.30
C GLY A 576 -38.20 -22.16 -3.29
N ILE A 577 -37.85 -21.53 -2.17
CA ILE A 577 -36.96 -22.13 -1.18
C ILE A 577 -37.74 -23.13 -0.30
N ILE A 578 -37.22 -24.36 -0.20
CA ILE A 578 -37.72 -25.40 0.72
C ILE A 578 -37.10 -25.20 2.10
N LYS A 579 -35.77 -25.21 2.16
CA LYS A 579 -34.96 -25.03 3.37
C LYS A 579 -33.52 -24.72 3.01
N GLY A 580 -32.75 -24.16 3.93
CA GLY A 580 -31.33 -23.92 3.72
C GLY A 580 -30.58 -23.51 4.97
N THR A 581 -29.26 -23.46 4.83
CA THR A 581 -28.35 -22.98 5.86
C THR A 581 -27.43 -21.93 5.28
N MET A 582 -27.05 -20.97 6.10
CA MET A 582 -26.05 -19.97 5.73
C MET A 582 -24.87 -19.98 6.71
N THR A 583 -23.70 -19.68 6.19
CA THR A 583 -22.51 -19.32 6.96
C THR A 583 -22.07 -17.94 6.53
N THR A 584 -21.80 -17.05 7.48
CA THR A 584 -21.18 -15.76 7.13
C THR A 584 -19.76 -15.75 7.64
N THR A 585 -18.81 -15.62 6.73
CA THR A 585 -17.42 -15.30 7.07
C THR A 585 -17.37 -13.79 7.23
N HIS A 586 -17.31 -13.36 8.47
CA HIS A 586 -17.59 -11.99 8.83
C HIS A 586 -16.35 -11.32 9.41
N SER A 587 -16.03 -10.13 8.94
CA SER A 587 -15.01 -9.29 9.56
C SER A 587 -15.26 -9.09 11.05
N TYR A 588 -14.18 -8.92 11.83
CA TYR A 588 -14.34 -8.67 13.25
C TYR A 588 -15.00 -7.31 13.51
N THR A 589 -15.61 -7.15 14.69
CA THR A 589 -16.32 -5.91 15.06
C THR A 589 -15.89 -5.43 16.44
N GLY A 590 -16.32 -4.22 16.83
CA GLY A 590 -16.02 -3.65 18.15
C GLY A 590 -16.54 -4.44 19.37
N ASP A 591 -17.41 -5.44 19.17
CA ASP A 591 -17.85 -6.38 20.22
C ASP A 591 -16.74 -7.39 20.59
N GLN A 592 -15.78 -7.65 19.68
CA GLN A 592 -14.67 -8.58 19.92
C GLN A 592 -13.49 -7.90 20.62
N ARG A 593 -12.59 -8.72 21.17
CA ARG A 593 -11.41 -8.24 21.91
C ARG A 593 -10.16 -8.27 21.04
N LEU A 594 -9.35 -7.21 21.11
CA LEU A 594 -8.07 -7.15 20.39
C LEU A 594 -7.09 -8.21 20.93
N LEU A 595 -7.02 -8.35 22.25
CA LEU A 595 -6.29 -9.37 22.98
C LEU A 595 -7.28 -10.19 23.82
N ASP A 596 -6.86 -11.38 24.27
CA ASP A 596 -7.70 -12.24 25.11
C ASP A 596 -8.21 -11.48 26.35
N ALA A 597 -9.54 -11.32 26.46
CA ALA A 597 -10.18 -10.55 27.54
C ALA A 597 -11.63 -10.97 27.80
N SER A 598 -12.18 -10.60 28.96
CA SER A 598 -13.54 -11.02 29.37
C SER A 598 -14.63 -10.63 28.37
N HIS A 599 -15.44 -11.61 28.02
CA HIS A 599 -16.61 -11.46 27.15
C HIS A 599 -17.66 -12.54 27.48
N ARG A 600 -18.95 -12.25 27.29
CA ARG A 600 -20.07 -13.17 27.60
C ARG A 600 -20.09 -14.42 26.71
N ASP A 601 -19.67 -14.26 25.47
CA ASP A 601 -19.37 -15.34 24.53
C ASP A 601 -17.87 -15.64 24.64
N LEU A 602 -17.53 -16.79 25.22
CA LEU A 602 -16.14 -17.21 25.47
C LEU A 602 -15.32 -17.34 24.19
N ARG A 603 -15.95 -17.56 23.04
CA ARG A 603 -15.22 -17.62 21.76
C ARG A 603 -14.79 -16.21 21.33
N ARG A 604 -15.66 -15.21 21.52
CA ARG A 604 -15.35 -13.78 21.25
C ARG A 604 -14.46 -13.13 22.31
N ALA A 605 -14.16 -13.84 23.40
CA ALA A 605 -13.16 -13.43 24.39
C ALA A 605 -11.73 -13.53 23.84
N ARG A 606 -11.51 -14.31 22.78
CA ARG A 606 -10.19 -14.54 22.18
C ARG A 606 -9.80 -13.41 21.22
N ALA A 607 -8.50 -13.18 21.05
CA ALA A 607 -7.91 -12.14 20.20
C ALA A 607 -8.46 -12.18 18.77
N ALA A 608 -9.16 -11.12 18.37
CA ALA A 608 -9.93 -11.04 17.13
C ALA A 608 -9.07 -11.12 15.87
N ALA A 609 -7.89 -10.48 15.88
CA ALA A 609 -7.01 -10.40 14.73
C ALA A 609 -6.13 -11.65 14.51
N LEU A 610 -6.29 -12.69 15.34
CA LEU A 610 -5.49 -13.91 15.27
C LEU A 610 -6.32 -15.19 15.06
N ASN A 611 -7.66 -15.10 15.15
CA ASN A 611 -8.52 -16.28 15.22
C ASN A 611 -9.67 -16.24 14.20
N ILE A 612 -10.04 -17.42 13.72
CA ILE A 612 -11.36 -17.68 13.15
C ILE A 612 -12.28 -18.05 14.31
N VAL A 613 -13.27 -17.21 14.64
CA VAL A 613 -14.12 -17.35 15.82
C VAL A 613 -15.55 -17.76 15.43
N PRO A 614 -15.96 -19.02 15.66
CA PRO A 614 -17.31 -19.47 15.32
C PRO A 614 -18.34 -18.97 16.35
N THR A 615 -19.43 -18.37 15.90
CA THR A 615 -20.48 -17.83 16.79
C THR A 615 -21.87 -18.02 16.18
N SER A 616 -22.90 -17.99 17.02
CA SER A 616 -24.29 -18.01 16.53
C SER A 616 -24.64 -16.67 15.87
N THR A 617 -25.51 -16.72 14.86
CA THR A 617 -26.07 -15.52 14.23
C THR A 617 -27.59 -15.60 14.20
N GLY A 618 -28.25 -14.47 14.44
CA GLY A 618 -29.69 -14.33 14.29
C GLY A 618 -30.12 -13.96 12.87
N ALA A 619 -29.19 -13.64 11.98
CA ALA A 619 -29.50 -13.03 10.68
C ALA A 619 -30.42 -13.91 9.81
N ALA A 620 -30.12 -15.20 9.69
CA ALA A 620 -30.95 -16.15 8.95
C ALA A 620 -32.38 -16.24 9.49
N LYS A 621 -32.54 -16.18 10.83
CA LYS A 621 -33.85 -16.16 11.48
C LYS A 621 -34.56 -14.81 11.29
N ALA A 622 -33.81 -13.71 11.25
CA ALA A 622 -34.33 -12.38 11.03
C ALA A 622 -34.86 -12.18 9.60
N VAL A 623 -34.37 -12.93 8.61
CA VAL A 623 -34.96 -12.95 7.26
C VAL A 623 -36.46 -13.28 7.31
N ALA A 624 -36.91 -14.16 8.21
CA ALA A 624 -38.33 -14.48 8.35
C ALA A 624 -39.19 -13.31 8.86
N LEU A 625 -38.59 -12.27 9.44
CA LEU A 625 -39.31 -11.06 9.86
C LEU A 625 -39.63 -10.15 8.65
N VAL A 626 -38.79 -10.18 7.63
CA VAL A 626 -38.94 -9.35 6.41
C VAL A 626 -39.50 -10.14 5.22
N LEU A 627 -39.36 -11.46 5.23
CA LEU A 627 -39.91 -12.41 4.26
C LEU A 627 -40.64 -13.55 5.01
N PRO A 628 -41.91 -13.35 5.40
CA PRO A 628 -42.64 -14.31 6.23
C PRO A 628 -42.78 -15.72 5.63
N SER A 629 -42.74 -15.86 4.29
CA SER A 629 -42.75 -17.15 3.58
C SER A 629 -41.58 -18.07 3.96
N LEU A 630 -40.51 -17.51 4.53
CA LEU A 630 -39.28 -18.20 4.90
C LEU A 630 -39.19 -18.57 6.38
N LYS A 631 -40.27 -18.34 7.14
CA LYS A 631 -40.31 -18.68 8.57
C LYS A 631 -40.02 -20.17 8.80
N GLY A 632 -38.95 -20.44 9.54
CA GLY A 632 -38.50 -21.80 9.87
C GLY A 632 -37.70 -22.50 8.76
N LYS A 633 -37.47 -21.87 7.61
CA LYS A 633 -36.76 -22.49 6.48
C LYS A 633 -35.24 -22.25 6.49
N LEU A 634 -34.79 -21.14 7.09
CA LEU A 634 -33.38 -20.73 7.09
C LEU A 634 -32.79 -20.68 8.51
N ASN A 635 -31.54 -21.13 8.64
CA ASN A 635 -30.74 -21.00 9.86
C ASN A 635 -29.26 -20.80 9.49
N GLY A 636 -28.39 -20.50 10.46
CA GLY A 636 -26.98 -20.32 10.13
C GLY A 636 -26.06 -20.00 11.29
N ILE A 637 -24.77 -19.89 10.96
CA ILE A 637 -23.68 -19.52 11.88
C ILE A 637 -22.85 -18.39 11.28
N ALA A 638 -21.99 -17.79 12.10
CA ALA A 638 -20.98 -16.85 11.66
C ALA A 638 -19.59 -17.33 12.05
N LEU A 639 -18.61 -17.10 11.19
CA LEU A 639 -17.19 -17.27 11.43
C LEU A 639 -16.56 -15.88 11.42
N ARG A 640 -16.15 -15.36 12.58
CA ARG A 640 -15.45 -14.06 12.61
C ARG A 640 -14.00 -14.27 12.20
N VAL A 641 -13.49 -13.49 11.27
CA VAL A 641 -12.13 -13.65 10.73
C VAL A 641 -11.28 -12.38 10.92
N PRO A 642 -9.94 -12.47 10.85
CA PRO A 642 -9.00 -11.35 11.00
C PRO A 642 -9.03 -10.26 9.91
N THR A 643 -10.19 -9.94 9.33
CA THR A 643 -10.37 -8.81 8.43
C THR A 643 -11.14 -7.67 9.13
N PRO A 644 -10.75 -6.39 8.94
CA PRO A 644 -11.35 -5.27 9.65
C PRO A 644 -12.69 -4.81 9.06
N ASN A 645 -12.97 -5.12 7.79
CA ASN A 645 -14.20 -4.77 7.10
C ASN A 645 -14.42 -5.69 5.88
N VAL A 646 -15.64 -5.64 5.36
CA VAL A 646 -16.21 -6.52 4.34
C VAL A 646 -16.41 -7.93 4.84
N SER A 647 -17.56 -8.50 4.54
CA SER A 647 -17.96 -9.82 4.94
C SER A 647 -18.61 -10.54 3.77
N VAL A 648 -18.74 -11.85 3.87
CA VAL A 648 -19.35 -12.68 2.83
C VAL A 648 -20.37 -13.61 3.44
N VAL A 649 -21.46 -13.82 2.72
CA VAL A 649 -22.48 -14.83 3.00
C VAL A 649 -22.31 -15.98 2.03
N ASP A 650 -22.26 -17.19 2.59
CA ASP A 650 -22.41 -18.45 1.89
C ASP A 650 -23.78 -19.01 2.23
N LEU A 651 -24.68 -19.06 1.25
CA LEU A 651 -26.01 -19.64 1.39
C LEU A 651 -26.11 -20.93 0.58
N VAL A 652 -26.52 -22.02 1.24
CA VAL A 652 -26.88 -23.29 0.58
C VAL A 652 -28.35 -23.57 0.84
N VAL A 653 -29.15 -23.66 -0.23
CA VAL A 653 -30.60 -23.87 -0.17
C VAL A 653 -31.03 -25.01 -1.09
N GLN A 654 -32.06 -25.74 -0.65
CA GLN A 654 -32.84 -26.61 -1.51
C GLN A 654 -34.00 -25.81 -2.11
N VAL A 655 -34.17 -25.86 -3.43
CA VAL A 655 -35.22 -25.17 -4.18
C VAL A 655 -36.24 -26.15 -4.75
N THR A 656 -37.45 -25.65 -5.03
CA THR A 656 -38.55 -26.47 -5.55
C THR A 656 -38.51 -26.57 -7.07
N LYS A 657 -38.18 -25.47 -7.74
CA LYS A 657 -38.01 -25.41 -9.19
C LYS A 657 -36.58 -25.81 -9.53
N LYS A 658 -36.46 -26.89 -10.31
CA LYS A 658 -35.17 -27.37 -10.84
C LYS A 658 -34.48 -26.28 -11.66
N THR A 659 -33.17 -26.13 -11.49
CA THR A 659 -32.40 -25.02 -12.06
C THR A 659 -30.94 -25.43 -12.34
N PHE A 660 -30.16 -24.49 -12.87
CA PHE A 660 -28.71 -24.57 -13.09
C PHE A 660 -28.08 -23.18 -12.86
N ALA A 661 -26.76 -23.11 -12.72
CA ALA A 661 -26.07 -21.92 -12.20
C ALA A 661 -26.34 -20.65 -13.04
N GLU A 662 -26.36 -20.78 -14.36
CA GLU A 662 -26.59 -19.68 -15.29
C GLU A 662 -28.02 -19.13 -15.18
N GLU A 663 -29.04 -19.99 -14.95
CA GLU A 663 -30.43 -19.54 -14.72
C GLU A 663 -30.54 -18.77 -13.39
N VAL A 664 -29.85 -19.24 -12.34
CA VAL A 664 -29.79 -18.54 -11.04
C VAL A 664 -29.12 -17.18 -11.19
N ASN A 665 -27.96 -17.12 -11.84
CA ASN A 665 -27.24 -15.87 -12.09
C ASN A 665 -28.02 -14.89 -12.97
N ALA A 666 -28.73 -15.38 -13.99
CA ALA A 666 -29.60 -14.55 -14.82
C ALA A 666 -30.76 -13.94 -14.01
N ALA A 667 -31.33 -14.69 -13.07
CA ALA A 667 -32.38 -14.17 -12.18
C ALA A 667 -31.86 -13.06 -11.25
N PHE A 668 -30.61 -13.16 -10.78
CA PHE A 668 -29.97 -12.09 -10.00
C PHE A 668 -29.72 -10.85 -10.83
N ARG A 669 -29.18 -10.98 -12.05
CA ARG A 669 -28.96 -9.84 -12.96
C ARG A 669 -30.28 -9.12 -13.29
N ASP A 670 -31.31 -9.87 -13.65
CA ASP A 670 -32.66 -9.33 -13.91
C ASP A 670 -33.21 -8.53 -12.73
N SER A 671 -33.02 -9.02 -11.51
CA SER A 671 -33.51 -8.36 -10.29
C SER A 671 -32.66 -7.15 -9.92
N ALA A 672 -31.34 -7.23 -10.08
CA ALA A 672 -30.38 -6.15 -9.84
C ALA A 672 -30.58 -4.96 -10.79
N GLU A 673 -30.98 -5.20 -12.04
CA GLU A 673 -31.31 -4.14 -13.00
C GLU A 673 -32.70 -3.52 -12.78
N LYS A 674 -33.58 -4.19 -12.02
CA LYS A 674 -34.99 -3.82 -11.84
C LYS A 674 -35.31 -3.51 -10.37
N GLU A 675 -36.03 -4.41 -9.71
CA GLU A 675 -36.63 -4.14 -8.40
C GLU A 675 -35.61 -4.01 -7.25
N LEU A 676 -34.37 -4.46 -7.45
CA LEU A 676 -33.28 -4.38 -6.48
C LEU A 676 -32.13 -3.47 -6.96
N ALA A 677 -32.37 -2.59 -7.93
CA ALA A 677 -31.38 -1.61 -8.38
C ALA A 677 -30.85 -0.75 -7.22
N GLY A 678 -29.53 -0.69 -7.08
CA GLY A 678 -28.84 0.00 -5.96
C GLY A 678 -28.83 -0.78 -4.64
N ILE A 679 -29.48 -1.95 -4.57
CA ILE A 679 -29.51 -2.83 -3.38
C ILE A 679 -28.73 -4.12 -3.63
N LEU A 680 -28.89 -4.71 -4.81
CA LEU A 680 -28.22 -5.93 -5.26
C LEU A 680 -27.35 -5.63 -6.48
N SER A 681 -26.15 -6.20 -6.53
CA SER A 681 -25.33 -6.26 -7.74
C SER A 681 -24.85 -7.69 -7.99
N VAL A 682 -24.33 -7.93 -9.19
CA VAL A 682 -23.71 -9.20 -9.58
C VAL A 682 -22.31 -8.90 -10.09
N CYS A 683 -21.32 -9.65 -9.61
CA CYS A 683 -19.92 -9.54 -9.99
C CYS A 683 -19.48 -10.82 -10.70
N ASP A 684 -18.86 -10.66 -11.86
CA ASP A 684 -18.29 -11.76 -12.65
C ASP A 684 -16.76 -11.83 -12.51
N GLU A 685 -16.14 -10.79 -11.95
CA GLU A 685 -14.70 -10.68 -11.74
C GLU A 685 -14.26 -11.44 -10.48
N PRO A 686 -13.06 -12.05 -10.47
CA PRO A 686 -12.52 -12.80 -9.34
C PRO A 686 -11.98 -11.87 -8.24
N LEU A 687 -12.89 -11.11 -7.60
CA LEU A 687 -12.57 -10.13 -6.57
C LEU A 687 -12.50 -10.75 -5.16
N VAL A 688 -11.84 -10.04 -4.24
CA VAL A 688 -11.69 -10.42 -2.83
C VAL A 688 -12.27 -9.37 -1.89
N SER A 689 -12.23 -9.60 -0.58
CA SER A 689 -12.94 -8.79 0.42
C SER A 689 -12.66 -7.29 0.31
N VAL A 690 -11.41 -6.87 0.16
CA VAL A 690 -11.05 -5.44 0.16
C VAL A 690 -11.65 -4.68 -1.03
N ASP A 691 -11.92 -5.35 -2.14
CA ASP A 691 -12.44 -4.74 -3.36
C ASP A 691 -13.90 -4.28 -3.20
N PHE A 692 -14.65 -4.91 -2.29
CA PHE A 692 -16.03 -4.52 -1.97
C PHE A 692 -16.12 -3.43 -0.90
N ARG A 693 -14.99 -2.91 -0.40
CA ARG A 693 -14.99 -1.79 0.54
C ARG A 693 -15.64 -0.56 -0.11
N CYS A 694 -16.47 0.15 0.64
CA CYS A 694 -17.22 1.30 0.16
C CYS A 694 -18.21 0.99 -0.98
N THR A 695 -18.65 -0.26 -1.14
CA THR A 695 -19.75 -0.59 -2.05
C THR A 695 -21.08 -0.12 -1.48
N ASP A 696 -21.86 0.62 -2.28
CA ASP A 696 -23.12 1.22 -1.85
C ASP A 696 -24.29 0.23 -1.80
N VAL A 697 -24.15 -0.93 -2.44
CA VAL A 697 -25.15 -2.00 -2.45
C VAL A 697 -25.13 -2.79 -1.13
N SER A 698 -26.24 -3.44 -0.82
CA SER A 698 -26.33 -4.31 0.36
C SER A 698 -25.75 -5.69 0.13
N SER A 699 -25.73 -6.14 -1.11
CA SER A 699 -25.29 -7.47 -1.50
C SER A 699 -24.71 -7.45 -2.90
N THR A 700 -23.52 -8.02 -3.06
CA THR A 700 -22.90 -8.27 -4.36
C THR A 700 -22.76 -9.77 -4.54
N VAL A 701 -23.57 -10.37 -5.43
CA VAL A 701 -23.48 -11.81 -5.74
C VAL A 701 -22.22 -12.08 -6.55
N ASP A 702 -21.43 -13.04 -6.11
CA ASP A 702 -20.32 -13.59 -6.88
C ASP A 702 -20.86 -14.67 -7.82
N SER A 703 -21.01 -14.32 -9.09
CA SER A 703 -21.65 -15.19 -10.08
C SER A 703 -20.79 -16.41 -10.40
N SER A 704 -19.46 -16.26 -10.30
CA SER A 704 -18.47 -17.30 -10.59
C SER A 704 -18.51 -18.44 -9.57
N LEU A 705 -18.94 -18.13 -8.34
CA LEU A 705 -19.05 -19.08 -7.23
C LEU A 705 -20.48 -19.62 -7.02
N THR A 706 -21.43 -19.29 -7.89
CA THR A 706 -22.76 -19.88 -7.85
C THR A 706 -22.70 -21.32 -8.34
N MET A 707 -23.17 -22.25 -7.51
CA MET A 707 -23.15 -23.68 -7.81
C MET A 707 -24.53 -24.28 -7.70
N VAL A 708 -24.84 -25.25 -8.57
CA VAL A 708 -26.03 -26.09 -8.47
C VAL A 708 -25.59 -27.55 -8.44
N MET A 709 -25.90 -28.24 -7.35
CA MET A 709 -25.62 -29.66 -7.18
C MET A 709 -26.90 -30.46 -7.41
N GLY A 710 -26.83 -31.47 -8.29
CA GLY A 710 -28.04 -32.12 -8.82
C GLY A 710 -28.79 -31.14 -9.72
N ASP A 711 -30.02 -30.85 -9.37
CA ASP A 711 -30.83 -29.80 -10.02
C ASP A 711 -31.64 -28.96 -9.02
N ASP A 712 -31.49 -29.19 -7.72
CA ASP A 712 -32.33 -28.60 -6.66
C ASP A 712 -31.53 -28.06 -5.47
N MET A 713 -30.21 -28.24 -5.40
CA MET A 713 -29.37 -27.70 -4.32
C MET A 713 -28.49 -26.56 -4.83
N VAL A 714 -28.86 -25.33 -4.48
CA VAL A 714 -28.20 -24.10 -4.95
C VAL A 714 -27.30 -23.53 -3.85
N LYS A 715 -26.07 -23.20 -4.21
CA LYS A 715 -25.11 -22.45 -3.39
C LYS A 715 -24.88 -21.08 -4.02
N VAL A 716 -25.01 -20.02 -3.23
CA VAL A 716 -24.75 -18.63 -3.65
C VAL A 716 -23.82 -17.97 -2.66
N ILE A 717 -22.79 -17.29 -3.19
CA ILE A 717 -21.87 -16.46 -2.43
C ILE A 717 -22.21 -15.00 -2.68
N ALA A 718 -22.30 -14.20 -1.62
CA ALA A 718 -22.57 -12.78 -1.73
C ALA A 718 -21.73 -11.94 -0.74
N TRP A 719 -21.00 -10.98 -1.28
CA TRP A 719 -20.18 -10.02 -0.54
C TRP A 719 -21.01 -8.84 -0.05
N TYR A 720 -20.55 -8.23 1.04
CA TYR A 720 -21.12 -6.96 1.53
C TYR A 720 -20.12 -6.21 2.40
N ASP A 721 -20.00 -4.90 2.19
CA ASP A 721 -19.39 -4.03 3.17
C ASP A 721 -20.32 -3.91 4.38
N ASN A 722 -19.96 -4.62 5.46
CA ASN A 722 -20.77 -4.69 6.67
C ASN A 722 -20.88 -3.37 7.44
N GLU A 723 -20.10 -2.35 7.06
CA GLU A 723 -20.18 -1.01 7.61
C GLU A 723 -20.81 -0.03 6.62
N TRP A 724 -20.28 0.08 5.40
CA TRP A 724 -20.67 1.10 4.43
C TRP A 724 -22.03 0.83 3.76
N GLY A 725 -22.17 -0.32 3.10
CA GLY A 725 -23.45 -0.69 2.45
C GLY A 725 -24.60 -0.76 3.45
N TYR A 726 -24.31 -1.19 4.69
CA TYR A 726 -25.30 -1.13 5.78
C TYR A 726 -25.65 0.31 6.18
N SER A 727 -24.66 1.19 6.34
CA SER A 727 -24.91 2.62 6.64
C SER A 727 -25.70 3.32 5.54
N GLN A 728 -25.48 2.98 4.26
CA GLN A 728 -26.31 3.46 3.17
C GLN A 728 -27.78 3.07 3.35
N ARG A 729 -28.06 1.81 3.75
CA ARG A 729 -29.42 1.35 4.08
C ARG A 729 -30.04 2.08 5.28
N VAL A 730 -29.24 2.46 6.27
CA VAL A 730 -29.73 3.27 7.40
C VAL A 730 -30.19 4.65 6.91
N VAL A 731 -29.44 5.29 6.01
CA VAL A 731 -29.84 6.57 5.41
C VAL A 731 -31.06 6.39 4.51
N ASP A 732 -31.12 5.33 3.69
CA ASP A 732 -32.27 5.04 2.83
C ASP A 732 -33.56 4.84 3.64
N LEU A 733 -33.50 4.08 4.73
CA LEU A 733 -34.67 3.86 5.60
C LEU A 733 -35.06 5.15 6.33
N ALA A 734 -34.09 5.98 6.74
CA ALA A 734 -34.37 7.29 7.31
C ALA A 734 -35.04 8.23 6.27
N ASP A 735 -34.61 8.20 5.01
CA ASP A 735 -35.24 8.94 3.92
C ASP A 735 -36.68 8.44 3.66
N ILE A 736 -36.94 7.11 3.71
CA ILE A 736 -38.30 6.55 3.64
C ILE A 736 -39.18 7.08 4.78
N VAL A 737 -38.64 7.11 6.01
CA VAL A 737 -39.35 7.65 7.18
C VAL A 737 -39.66 9.14 6.99
N ALA A 738 -38.72 9.93 6.47
CA ALA A 738 -38.89 11.35 6.21
C ALA A 738 -39.91 11.63 5.09
N ASN A 739 -39.89 10.86 4.02
CA ASN A 739 -40.83 11.01 2.90
C ASN A 739 -42.27 10.59 3.26
N ASN A 740 -42.41 9.74 4.29
CA ASN A 740 -43.70 9.32 4.84
C ASN A 740 -43.98 9.97 6.20
N TRP A 741 -43.35 11.12 6.48
CA TRP A 741 -43.50 11.81 7.76
C TRP A 741 -44.92 12.35 7.94
N LYS A 742 -45.50 12.11 9.13
CA LYS A 742 -46.85 12.55 9.52
C LYS A 742 -46.81 13.22 10.88
#